data_AF-A0A925FDR2-F1
#
_entry.id   AF-A0A925FDR2-F1
#
_cell.length_a   1.000
_cell.length_b   1.000
_cell.length_c   1.000
_cell.angle_alpha   90.00
_cell.angle_beta   90.00
_cell.angle_gamma   90.00
#
_symmetry.space_group_name_H-M   'P 1'
#
loop_
_entity.id
_entity.type
_entity.pdbx_description
1 polymer ?
#
loop_
_entity_poly.entity_id
_entity_poly.type
_entity_poly.pdbx_seq_one_letter_code
_entity_poly.pdbx_strand_id
1 'polypeptide(L)'
;IAGAASTCAPILDVPLARCTMQRLDWSDPDDPVVAATVRFDTAAADVAYTAAAAAGGFDVGIGAWCEERAIYSADAFASRLIAGARRNLHLGLDVFVDAGANLRTPLDATVLATADCNRPQDYGGVLLLEHRSGGGQAFRTLWGHLAPASIAHWHPGDVVRAGDVVARLGASHENGGWVPHLHLQLSCGGEDDPEGIIGVGEPELRPLWESLYPNPSIIAGLPPEALATDVPPVEELLERRRAHLATNLSLSYRRPLHIVRGTDVWLVDARGRHYLDCYNNVAHVGHCHPRVVAAVARQAAQLNTNTRYLHENILTYAERITAMLPAPLSVCFFTCSGSEANELALRLARAHTRRRDVIVLDWAYHGSTTSLVEISPYKYKHQGGEGRASHVHEVPVPDPYRAPAAWPVGDIGARYADAVRAVVEQGVRPAAFFAETIPSCAGQVFIPPGFFEAAYGAVRAAGGVCVADEVQVGFGRVGSSMWAFEEHGVVPDIVTLGKPIGNGHPMGAVVTTPAIAASFANGLEYFNTFGGNPVSCAAGLAVLDVLRDDALLPNATRQGAAVLTGLRDLMARHDVIGDVRGRGLFIGVELVTDRQSREPATTVAAEVVNRCRDLGVLLGTDGPHDNVLKIRPPMTVDATHVRLLLDTLGAALASVG
;
A
#
# COMPACT_ATOMS: atom_id res chain seq x y z
N ILE A 1 26.50 3.20 -6.24
CA ILE A 1 25.27 2.76 -6.94
C ILE A 1 24.13 2.47 -5.94
N ALA A 2 24.35 1.71 -4.84
CA ALA A 2 23.30 1.35 -3.87
C ALA A 2 22.53 2.52 -3.21
N GLY A 3 23.14 3.70 -3.04
CA GLY A 3 22.45 4.89 -2.50
C GLY A 3 21.59 5.68 -3.51
N ALA A 4 21.68 5.37 -4.81
CA ALA A 4 20.99 6.11 -5.89
C ALA A 4 19.75 5.38 -6.44
N ALA A 5 19.56 4.10 -6.09
CA ALA A 5 18.50 3.24 -6.65
C ALA A 5 17.07 3.77 -6.39
N SER A 6 16.85 4.54 -5.32
CA SER A 6 15.56 5.17 -5.03
C SER A 6 15.31 6.48 -5.79
N THR A 7 16.22 6.90 -6.67
CA THR A 7 16.18 8.19 -7.39
C THR A 7 16.33 8.07 -8.91
N CYS A 8 16.50 6.85 -9.44
CA CYS A 8 16.66 6.62 -10.89
C CYS A 8 15.35 6.89 -11.65
N ALA A 9 15.47 7.48 -12.84
CA ALA A 9 14.35 7.55 -13.78
C ALA A 9 14.02 6.14 -14.33
N PRO A 10 12.77 5.88 -14.75
CA PRO A 10 12.39 4.62 -15.39
C PRO A 10 13.16 4.37 -16.68
N ILE A 11 13.47 3.10 -16.98
CA ILE A 11 14.11 2.72 -18.25
C ILE A 11 13.13 2.51 -19.42
N LEU A 12 11.83 2.48 -19.12
CA LEU A 12 10.71 2.41 -20.06
C LEU A 12 9.74 3.57 -19.80
N ASP A 13 8.75 3.77 -20.68
CA ASP A 13 7.70 4.76 -20.47
C ASP A 13 6.86 4.49 -19.20
N VAL A 14 6.69 3.21 -18.84
CA VAL A 14 6.08 2.78 -17.58
C VAL A 14 7.18 2.16 -16.70
N PRO A 15 7.33 2.55 -15.42
CA PRO A 15 8.31 1.92 -14.54
C PRO A 15 8.13 0.41 -14.47
N LEU A 16 9.22 -0.37 -14.57
CA LEU A 16 9.16 -1.85 -14.52
C LEU A 16 8.44 -2.37 -13.30
N ALA A 17 8.66 -1.74 -12.15
CA ALA A 17 7.95 -2.03 -10.90
C ALA A 17 6.42 -1.97 -11.02
N ARG A 18 5.85 -1.30 -12.03
CA ARG A 18 4.40 -1.18 -12.26
C ARG A 18 3.86 -2.23 -13.24
N CYS A 19 4.72 -2.87 -14.01
CA CYS A 19 4.37 -3.88 -15.00
C CYS A 19 4.07 -5.24 -14.35
N THR A 20 3.28 -6.08 -15.01
CA THR A 20 3.27 -7.51 -14.69
C THR A 20 4.54 -8.14 -15.29
N MET A 21 5.33 -8.79 -14.45
CA MET A 21 6.65 -9.30 -14.82
C MET A 21 6.74 -10.81 -14.62
N GLN A 22 7.52 -11.46 -15.48
CA GLN A 22 7.87 -12.86 -15.38
C GLN A 22 9.36 -13.02 -15.66
N ARG A 23 10.09 -13.62 -14.72
CA ARG A 23 11.43 -14.13 -15.02
C ARG A 23 11.29 -15.29 -16.00
N LEU A 24 12.03 -15.20 -17.10
CA LEU A 24 12.14 -16.26 -18.10
C LEU A 24 13.30 -17.18 -17.71
N ASP A 25 13.09 -18.49 -17.76
CA ASP A 25 14.16 -19.46 -17.49
C ASP A 25 14.88 -19.80 -18.80
N TRP A 26 16.03 -19.15 -19.00
CA TRP A 26 16.87 -19.38 -20.18
C TRP A 26 17.84 -20.56 -20.01
N SER A 27 17.80 -21.25 -18.86
CA SER A 27 18.66 -22.40 -18.58
C SER A 27 18.05 -23.71 -19.08
N ASP A 28 16.74 -23.77 -19.29
CA ASP A 28 16.03 -24.94 -19.80
C ASP A 28 16.11 -25.04 -21.34
N PRO A 29 16.87 -26.00 -21.90
CA PRO A 29 16.97 -26.17 -23.35
C PRO A 29 15.67 -26.64 -24.01
N ASP A 30 14.73 -27.20 -23.23
CA ASP A 30 13.44 -27.70 -23.73
C ASP A 30 12.36 -26.59 -23.77
N ASP A 31 12.62 -25.41 -23.17
CA ASP A 31 11.73 -24.27 -23.29
C ASP A 31 11.56 -23.88 -24.78
N PRO A 32 10.32 -23.67 -25.27
CA PRO A 32 10.07 -23.38 -26.69
C PRO A 32 10.80 -22.14 -27.22
N VAL A 33 10.95 -21.09 -26.40
CA VAL A 33 11.66 -19.86 -26.76
C VAL A 33 13.16 -20.15 -26.86
N VAL A 34 13.72 -20.83 -25.85
CA VAL A 34 15.14 -21.24 -25.82
C VAL A 34 15.48 -22.14 -27.00
N ALA A 35 14.67 -23.17 -27.23
CA ALA A 35 14.90 -24.16 -28.28
C ALA A 35 14.83 -23.54 -29.69
N ALA A 36 13.90 -22.62 -29.95
CA ALA A 36 13.81 -21.89 -31.21
C ALA A 36 15.01 -20.95 -31.41
N THR A 37 15.43 -20.26 -30.34
CA THR A 37 16.59 -19.35 -30.34
C THR A 37 17.89 -20.10 -30.66
N VAL A 38 18.10 -21.28 -30.06
CA VAL A 38 19.26 -22.15 -30.34
C VAL A 38 19.31 -22.60 -31.81
N ARG A 39 18.15 -22.80 -32.44
CA ARG A 39 18.06 -23.17 -33.87
C ARG A 39 18.16 -21.98 -34.83
N PHE A 40 18.33 -20.76 -34.32
CA PHE A 40 18.28 -19.52 -35.10
C PHE A 40 16.94 -19.36 -35.86
N ASP A 41 15.84 -19.91 -35.32
CA ASP A 41 14.49 -19.75 -35.88
C ASP A 41 13.79 -18.59 -35.19
N THR A 42 14.11 -17.37 -35.64
CA THR A 42 13.61 -16.12 -35.05
C THR A 42 12.09 -16.03 -35.06
N ALA A 43 11.43 -16.46 -36.13
CA ALA A 43 9.98 -16.42 -36.23
C ALA A 43 9.31 -17.36 -35.22
N ALA A 44 9.86 -18.57 -35.04
CA ALA A 44 9.36 -19.49 -34.02
C ALA A 44 9.60 -18.98 -32.59
N ALA A 45 10.74 -18.31 -32.34
CA ALA A 45 11.06 -17.73 -31.04
C ALA A 45 10.09 -16.59 -30.66
N ASP A 46 9.77 -15.69 -31.60
CA ASP A 46 8.81 -14.59 -31.39
C ASP A 46 7.41 -15.12 -31.09
N VAL A 47 6.96 -16.14 -31.83
CA VAL A 47 5.67 -16.81 -31.60
C VAL A 47 5.64 -17.49 -30.24
N ALA A 48 6.71 -18.21 -29.87
CA ALA A 48 6.82 -18.88 -28.58
C ALA A 48 6.78 -17.89 -27.41
N TYR A 49 7.51 -16.78 -27.51
CA TYR A 49 7.51 -15.74 -26.47
C TYR A 49 6.14 -15.09 -26.32
N THR A 50 5.49 -14.74 -27.43
CA THR A 50 4.13 -14.16 -27.42
C THR A 50 3.13 -15.12 -26.77
N ALA A 51 3.22 -16.41 -27.07
CA ALA A 51 2.37 -17.43 -26.45
C ALA A 51 2.64 -17.57 -24.95
N ALA A 52 3.91 -17.53 -24.53
CA ALA A 52 4.30 -17.57 -23.11
C ALA A 52 3.79 -16.34 -22.34
N ALA A 53 3.93 -15.14 -22.92
CA ALA A 53 3.43 -13.88 -22.36
C ALA A 53 1.90 -13.92 -22.17
N ALA A 54 1.16 -14.39 -23.18
CA ALA A 54 -0.29 -14.54 -23.10
C ALA A 54 -0.73 -15.58 -22.05
N ALA A 55 -0.06 -16.73 -21.99
CA ALA A 55 -0.37 -17.79 -21.04
C ALA A 55 -0.03 -17.41 -19.59
N GLY A 56 1.10 -16.72 -19.38
CA GLY A 56 1.55 -16.24 -18.07
C GLY A 56 0.90 -14.94 -17.62
N GLY A 57 0.30 -14.17 -18.54
CA GLY A 57 -0.34 -12.89 -18.26
C GLY A 57 0.63 -11.80 -17.82
N PHE A 58 1.81 -11.72 -18.44
CA PHE A 58 2.83 -10.72 -18.14
C PHE A 58 3.08 -9.77 -19.31
N ASP A 59 3.37 -8.50 -18.98
CA ASP A 59 3.70 -7.45 -19.95
C ASP A 59 5.20 -7.45 -20.27
N VAL A 60 6.03 -7.89 -19.32
CA VAL A 60 7.50 -7.81 -19.42
C VAL A 60 8.14 -9.13 -19.01
N GLY A 61 8.92 -9.72 -19.91
CA GLY A 61 9.83 -10.82 -19.60
C GLY A 61 11.16 -10.31 -19.06
N ILE A 62 11.74 -11.00 -18.07
CA ILE A 62 13.03 -10.64 -17.47
C ILE A 62 14.03 -11.79 -17.65
N GLY A 63 15.14 -11.53 -18.34
CA GLY A 63 16.31 -12.41 -18.37
C GLY A 63 17.34 -11.92 -17.34
N ALA A 64 17.72 -12.78 -16.39
CA ALA A 64 18.43 -12.33 -15.20
C ALA A 64 19.93 -12.09 -15.44
N TRP A 65 20.48 -11.13 -14.72
CA TRP A 65 21.93 -10.91 -14.63
C TRP A 65 22.63 -12.08 -13.94
N CYS A 66 23.77 -12.49 -14.48
CA CYS A 66 24.55 -13.63 -14.03
C CYS A 66 23.78 -14.96 -14.07
N GLU A 67 22.89 -15.11 -15.04
CA GLU A 67 22.18 -16.36 -15.36
C GLU A 67 22.99 -17.23 -16.31
N GLU A 68 23.08 -18.53 -16.03
CA GLU A 68 23.65 -19.50 -16.97
C GLU A 68 22.58 -19.92 -17.97
N ARG A 69 22.85 -19.74 -19.26
CA ARG A 69 21.84 -19.95 -20.32
C ARG A 69 22.23 -21.04 -21.31
N ALA A 70 21.24 -21.79 -21.77
CA ALA A 70 21.42 -22.83 -22.78
C ALA A 70 21.55 -22.26 -24.22
N ILE A 71 21.15 -21.00 -24.44
CA ILE A 71 21.12 -20.37 -25.78
C ILE A 71 22.50 -20.10 -26.39
N TYR A 72 23.56 -20.01 -25.60
CA TYR A 72 24.90 -19.66 -26.06
C TYR A 72 25.67 -20.86 -26.63
N SER A 73 25.10 -21.47 -27.68
CA SER A 73 25.54 -22.75 -28.26
C SER A 73 26.43 -22.63 -29.52
N ALA A 74 26.47 -21.46 -30.17
CA ALA A 74 27.30 -21.19 -31.35
C ALA A 74 28.82 -21.16 -31.06
N ASP A 75 29.67 -21.48 -32.03
CA ASP A 75 31.15 -21.49 -31.85
C ASP A 75 31.72 -20.16 -31.36
N ALA A 76 31.06 -19.05 -31.67
CA ALA A 76 31.42 -17.71 -31.18
C ALA A 76 31.48 -17.65 -29.64
N PHE A 77 30.73 -18.49 -28.93
CA PHE A 77 30.67 -18.54 -27.47
C PHE A 77 31.65 -19.54 -26.84
N ALA A 78 32.55 -20.17 -27.61
CA ALA A 78 33.67 -20.90 -27.02
C ALA A 78 34.53 -19.96 -26.15
N SER A 79 34.99 -20.46 -25.01
CA SER A 79 35.87 -19.69 -24.12
C SER A 79 37.23 -19.44 -24.77
N ARG A 80 37.72 -18.21 -24.62
CA ARG A 80 39.09 -17.83 -25.01
C ARG A 80 40.08 -17.91 -23.85
N LEU A 81 39.56 -18.00 -22.62
CA LEU A 81 40.35 -17.97 -21.37
C LEU A 81 40.54 -19.37 -20.79
N ILE A 82 39.58 -20.27 -21.01
CA ILE A 82 39.57 -21.63 -20.46
C ILE A 82 39.35 -22.61 -21.62
N ALA A 83 40.39 -23.38 -21.95
CA ALA A 83 40.33 -24.33 -23.04
C ALA A 83 39.21 -25.37 -22.83
N GLY A 84 38.33 -25.53 -23.83
CA GLY A 84 37.22 -26.48 -23.79
C GLY A 84 35.98 -26.01 -23.03
N ALA A 85 36.01 -24.84 -22.38
CA ALA A 85 34.85 -24.26 -21.73
C ALA A 85 34.01 -23.42 -22.70
N ARG A 86 32.79 -23.09 -22.30
CA ARG A 86 31.90 -22.16 -23.03
C ARG A 86 31.61 -20.94 -22.18
N ARG A 87 31.37 -19.82 -22.85
CA ARG A 87 30.85 -18.59 -22.26
C ARG A 87 29.33 -18.65 -22.32
N ASN A 88 28.71 -19.02 -21.22
CA ASN A 88 27.26 -19.13 -21.11
C ASN A 88 26.68 -18.40 -19.89
N LEU A 89 27.51 -17.66 -19.15
CA LEU A 89 27.06 -16.77 -18.08
C LEU A 89 26.66 -15.41 -18.68
N HIS A 90 25.38 -15.06 -18.61
CA HIS A 90 24.87 -13.79 -19.09
C HIS A 90 25.30 -12.62 -18.19
N LEU A 91 25.90 -11.58 -18.75
CA LEU A 91 26.52 -10.48 -17.99
C LEU A 91 25.70 -9.18 -17.98
N GLY A 92 24.57 -9.14 -18.68
CA GLY A 92 23.63 -8.03 -18.67
C GLY A 92 22.32 -8.36 -17.96
N LEU A 93 21.34 -7.48 -18.12
CA LEU A 93 19.94 -7.68 -17.75
C LEU A 93 19.14 -7.57 -19.04
N ASP A 94 18.32 -8.58 -19.33
CA ASP A 94 17.45 -8.55 -20.49
C ASP A 94 16.02 -8.21 -20.10
N VAL A 95 15.45 -7.23 -20.79
CA VAL A 95 14.08 -6.75 -20.57
C VAL A 95 13.29 -6.91 -21.87
N PHE A 96 12.48 -7.96 -21.93
CA PHE A 96 11.70 -8.36 -23.11
C PHE A 96 10.40 -7.54 -23.16
N VAL A 97 10.29 -6.70 -24.19
CA VAL A 97 9.14 -5.84 -24.50
C VAL A 97 9.00 -5.71 -26.02
N ASP A 98 7.87 -5.17 -26.48
CA ASP A 98 7.62 -5.03 -27.92
C ASP A 98 8.66 -4.15 -28.63
N ALA A 99 9.01 -4.54 -29.86
CA ALA A 99 9.85 -3.74 -30.73
C ALA A 99 9.28 -2.32 -30.92
N GLY A 100 10.16 -1.33 -30.98
CA GLY A 100 9.79 0.08 -31.07
C GLY A 100 9.48 0.77 -29.73
N ALA A 101 9.46 0.04 -28.60
CA ALA A 101 9.34 0.64 -27.27
C ALA A 101 10.42 1.70 -27.02
N ASN A 102 10.06 2.82 -26.40
CA ASN A 102 11.03 3.85 -26.03
C ASN A 102 11.85 3.37 -24.82
N LEU A 103 13.16 3.55 -24.92
CA LEU A 103 14.11 3.28 -23.85
C LEU A 103 14.63 4.59 -23.29
N ARG A 104 14.62 4.71 -21.96
CA ARG A 104 14.95 5.95 -21.25
C ARG A 104 16.17 5.75 -20.36
N THR A 105 17.08 6.73 -20.32
CA THR A 105 18.24 6.61 -19.43
C THR A 105 17.83 6.88 -17.97
N PRO A 106 18.21 6.04 -17.00
CA PRO A 106 17.82 6.22 -15.60
C PRO A 106 18.59 7.34 -14.91
N LEU A 107 19.71 7.78 -15.49
CA LEU A 107 20.66 8.73 -14.93
C LEU A 107 21.17 9.66 -16.03
N ASP A 108 21.62 10.86 -15.64
CA ASP A 108 22.39 11.74 -16.51
C ASP A 108 23.61 10.99 -17.06
N ALA A 109 23.90 11.19 -18.34
CA ALA A 109 24.99 10.50 -19.02
C ALA A 109 25.58 11.32 -20.18
N THR A 110 26.74 10.90 -20.64
CA THR A 110 27.35 11.36 -21.89
C THR A 110 27.45 10.20 -22.85
N VAL A 111 27.06 10.40 -24.10
CA VAL A 111 27.23 9.40 -25.17
C VAL A 111 28.72 9.20 -25.41
N LEU A 112 29.18 7.95 -25.31
CA LEU A 112 30.56 7.57 -25.66
C LEU A 112 30.64 7.10 -27.11
N ALA A 113 29.72 6.21 -27.51
CA ALA A 113 29.76 5.59 -28.82
C ALA A 113 28.40 4.99 -29.20
N THR A 114 28.20 4.83 -30.50
CA THR A 114 27.13 4.01 -31.10
C THR A 114 27.75 2.99 -32.04
N ALA A 115 27.20 1.79 -32.11
CA ALA A 115 27.63 0.75 -33.04
C ALA A 115 26.43 0.00 -33.64
N ASP A 116 26.63 -0.68 -34.76
CA ASP A 116 25.67 -1.60 -35.36
C ASP A 116 26.33 -2.98 -35.53
N CYS A 117 26.14 -3.83 -34.52
CA CYS A 117 26.68 -5.17 -34.42
C CYS A 117 25.71 -6.19 -35.04
N ASN A 118 25.42 -6.07 -36.35
CA ASN A 118 24.39 -6.88 -37.03
C ASN A 118 24.87 -8.30 -37.43
N ARG A 119 25.74 -8.93 -36.64
CA ARG A 119 26.08 -10.35 -36.80
C ARG A 119 24.96 -11.20 -36.15
N PRO A 120 24.69 -12.42 -36.65
CA PRO A 120 23.74 -13.32 -35.99
C PRO A 120 24.09 -13.51 -34.52
N GLN A 121 23.10 -13.33 -33.64
CA GLN A 121 23.21 -13.41 -32.17
C GLN A 121 24.20 -12.43 -31.52
N ASP A 122 24.53 -11.33 -32.20
CA ASP A 122 25.30 -10.23 -31.63
C ASP A 122 24.34 -9.14 -31.12
N TYR A 123 24.86 -7.99 -30.68
CA TYR A 123 24.05 -6.96 -30.01
C TYR A 123 23.10 -6.16 -30.92
N GLY A 124 23.21 -6.22 -32.26
CA GLY A 124 22.48 -5.31 -33.14
C GLY A 124 22.87 -3.84 -32.89
N GLY A 125 21.91 -2.90 -32.91
CA GLY A 125 22.20 -1.51 -32.55
C GLY A 125 22.63 -1.37 -31.09
N VAL A 126 23.72 -0.64 -30.84
CA VAL A 126 24.31 -0.43 -29.51
C VAL A 126 24.51 1.06 -29.21
N LEU A 127 24.15 1.47 -28.00
CA LEU A 127 24.47 2.78 -27.43
C LEU A 127 25.27 2.60 -26.14
N LEU A 128 26.42 3.26 -26.05
CA LEU A 128 27.28 3.26 -24.88
C LEU A 128 27.24 4.63 -24.21
N LEU A 129 26.88 4.67 -22.94
CA LEU A 129 26.79 5.89 -22.13
C LEU A 129 27.77 5.86 -20.96
N GLU A 130 28.39 6.99 -20.64
CA GLU A 130 29.17 7.21 -19.41
C GLU A 130 28.35 7.97 -18.38
N HIS A 131 28.33 7.50 -17.14
CA HIS A 131 27.68 8.14 -16.01
C HIS A 131 28.70 8.60 -14.97
N ARG A 132 28.46 9.79 -14.41
CA ARG A 132 29.26 10.36 -13.32
C ARG A 132 28.34 10.79 -12.19
N SER A 133 28.44 10.14 -11.02
CA SER A 133 27.75 10.60 -9.80
C SER A 133 28.68 11.48 -8.97
N GLY A 134 28.17 12.54 -8.35
CA GLY A 134 28.95 13.60 -7.69
C GLY A 134 29.94 13.12 -6.62
N GLY A 135 31.14 12.71 -7.05
CA GLY A 135 32.25 12.20 -6.24
C GLY A 135 32.61 10.72 -6.46
N GLY A 136 31.83 9.95 -7.23
CA GLY A 136 32.07 8.52 -7.49
C GLY A 136 32.87 8.24 -8.77
N GLN A 137 33.39 7.00 -8.89
CA GLN A 137 34.03 6.52 -10.12
C GLN A 137 33.02 6.49 -11.29
N ALA A 138 33.45 6.91 -12.47
CA ALA A 138 32.63 6.81 -13.68
C ALA A 138 32.36 5.34 -14.00
N PHE A 139 31.15 5.05 -14.48
CA PHE A 139 30.77 3.73 -14.96
C PHE A 139 30.01 3.88 -16.27
N ARG A 140 29.95 2.81 -17.05
CA ARG A 140 29.30 2.79 -18.35
C ARG A 140 28.04 1.94 -18.33
N THR A 141 27.07 2.30 -19.15
CA THR A 141 25.95 1.42 -19.51
C THR A 141 26.00 1.11 -20.99
N LEU A 142 26.02 -0.18 -21.34
CA LEU A 142 25.77 -0.65 -22.69
C LEU A 142 24.28 -0.94 -22.84
N TRP A 143 23.68 -0.38 -23.89
CA TRP A 143 22.30 -0.61 -24.30
C TRP A 143 22.34 -1.32 -25.66
N GLY A 144 22.01 -2.61 -25.68
CA GLY A 144 21.99 -3.43 -26.89
C GLY A 144 20.60 -3.72 -27.42
N HIS A 145 20.55 -4.33 -28.60
CA HIS A 145 19.35 -4.75 -29.34
C HIS A 145 18.44 -3.57 -29.73
N LEU A 146 19.05 -2.43 -30.02
CA LEU A 146 18.38 -1.20 -30.38
C LEU A 146 18.07 -1.17 -31.88
N ALA A 147 17.03 -0.43 -32.27
CA ALA A 147 16.79 -0.10 -33.67
C ALA A 147 17.91 0.87 -34.15
N PRO A 148 18.74 0.52 -35.16
CA PRO A 148 19.88 1.35 -35.55
C PRO A 148 19.50 2.79 -35.93
N ALA A 149 18.35 2.97 -36.59
CA ALA A 149 17.84 4.29 -36.95
C ALA A 149 17.53 5.18 -35.73
N SER A 150 17.23 4.59 -34.57
CA SER A 150 16.91 5.33 -33.35
C SER A 150 18.13 5.93 -32.66
N ILE A 151 19.34 5.43 -32.95
CA ILE A 151 20.59 5.88 -32.33
C ILE A 151 21.51 6.65 -33.30
N ALA A 152 21.19 6.65 -34.59
CA ALA A 152 22.02 7.26 -35.64
C ALA A 152 22.24 8.79 -35.51
N HIS A 153 21.48 9.46 -34.64
CA HIS A 153 21.60 10.90 -34.40
C HIS A 153 22.54 11.27 -33.26
N TRP A 154 22.97 10.29 -32.45
CA TRP A 154 23.86 10.50 -31.33
C TRP A 154 25.32 10.55 -31.77
N HIS A 155 26.08 11.47 -31.19
CA HIS A 155 27.52 11.63 -31.40
C HIS A 155 28.27 11.56 -30.07
N PRO A 156 29.53 11.06 -30.05
CA PRO A 156 30.36 11.08 -28.86
C PRO A 156 30.44 12.48 -28.25
N GLY A 157 30.16 12.60 -26.95
CA GLY A 157 30.12 13.86 -26.21
C GLY A 157 28.73 14.47 -26.03
N ASP A 158 27.71 13.97 -26.72
CA ASP A 158 26.32 14.40 -26.50
C ASP A 158 25.88 14.09 -25.06
N VAL A 159 25.13 15.01 -24.45
CA VAL A 159 24.65 14.87 -23.08
C VAL A 159 23.18 14.45 -23.08
N VAL A 160 22.87 13.41 -22.31
CA VAL A 160 21.50 12.94 -22.06
C VAL A 160 21.15 13.10 -20.59
N ARG A 161 19.91 13.48 -20.29
CA ARG A 161 19.41 13.66 -18.92
C ARG A 161 18.60 12.45 -18.49
N ALA A 162 18.59 12.19 -17.19
CA ALA A 162 17.74 11.16 -16.60
C ALA A 162 16.28 11.33 -17.07
N GLY A 163 15.71 10.27 -17.65
CA GLY A 163 14.37 10.23 -18.21
C GLY A 163 14.27 10.54 -19.71
N ASP A 164 15.34 11.03 -20.36
CA ASP A 164 15.35 11.24 -21.81
C ASP A 164 15.24 9.90 -22.55
N VAL A 165 14.52 9.90 -23.68
CA VAL A 165 14.49 8.75 -24.59
C VAL A 165 15.83 8.70 -25.32
N VAL A 166 16.57 7.61 -25.11
CA VAL A 166 17.91 7.43 -25.68
C VAL A 166 17.90 6.53 -26.91
N ALA A 167 16.93 5.63 -27.02
CA ALA A 167 16.79 4.72 -28.16
C ALA A 167 15.36 4.14 -28.24
N ARG A 168 15.11 3.40 -29.32
CA ARG A 168 13.97 2.48 -29.42
C ARG A 168 14.45 1.06 -29.60
N LEU A 169 13.66 0.11 -29.11
CA LEU A 169 13.98 -1.31 -29.24
C LEU A 169 13.90 -1.78 -30.70
N GLY A 170 14.89 -2.56 -31.14
CA GLY A 170 14.96 -3.12 -32.49
C GLY A 170 14.05 -4.33 -32.66
N ALA A 171 13.50 -4.51 -33.86
CA ALA A 171 12.83 -5.75 -34.23
C ALA A 171 13.85 -6.89 -34.41
N SER A 172 13.37 -8.13 -34.45
CA SER A 172 14.22 -9.33 -34.53
C SER A 172 15.15 -9.36 -35.74
N HIS A 173 14.80 -8.68 -36.84
CA HIS A 173 15.63 -8.55 -38.04
C HIS A 173 16.67 -7.42 -37.98
N GLU A 174 16.62 -6.57 -36.94
CA GLU A 174 17.48 -5.41 -36.73
C GLU A 174 18.39 -5.58 -35.50
N ASN A 175 18.14 -6.59 -34.66
CA ASN A 175 18.77 -6.75 -33.36
C ASN A 175 19.73 -7.96 -33.26
N GLY A 176 20.04 -8.63 -34.38
CA GLY A 176 20.84 -9.85 -34.40
C GLY A 176 20.04 -11.16 -34.42
N GLY A 177 18.72 -11.12 -34.63
CA GLY A 177 17.88 -12.33 -34.72
C GLY A 177 17.24 -12.77 -33.40
N TRP A 178 17.30 -11.92 -32.38
CA TRP A 178 16.75 -12.20 -31.05
C TRP A 178 15.28 -11.80 -30.96
N VAL A 179 14.53 -12.49 -30.09
CA VAL A 179 13.24 -11.97 -29.61
C VAL A 179 13.46 -10.54 -29.11
N PRO A 180 12.61 -9.55 -29.48
CA PRO A 180 12.83 -8.16 -29.08
C PRO A 180 13.00 -8.00 -27.56
N HIS A 181 14.16 -7.49 -27.14
CA HIS A 181 14.46 -7.20 -25.73
C HIS A 181 15.60 -6.19 -25.61
N LEU A 182 15.58 -5.35 -24.58
CA LEU A 182 16.74 -4.53 -24.23
C LEU A 182 17.76 -5.41 -23.52
N HIS A 183 19.01 -5.38 -23.99
CA HIS A 183 20.16 -5.82 -23.20
C HIS A 183 20.80 -4.62 -22.49
N LEU A 184 20.68 -4.53 -21.16
CA LEU A 184 21.29 -3.48 -20.36
C LEU A 184 22.44 -4.05 -19.53
N GLN A 185 23.66 -3.54 -19.72
CA GLN A 185 24.84 -4.01 -18.98
C GLN A 185 25.60 -2.85 -18.36
N LEU A 186 25.98 -2.98 -17.09
CA LEU A 186 26.90 -2.05 -16.43
C LEU A 186 28.34 -2.49 -16.71
N SER A 187 29.25 -1.54 -16.96
CA SER A 187 30.69 -1.80 -17.01
C SER A 187 31.45 -0.80 -16.12
N CYS A 188 32.31 -1.35 -15.27
CA CYS A 188 33.31 -0.59 -14.50
C CYS A 188 34.66 -0.49 -15.21
N GLY A 189 34.81 -1.16 -16.36
CA GLY A 189 36.03 -1.12 -17.18
C GLY A 189 36.19 0.21 -17.94
N GLY A 190 37.36 0.39 -18.55
CA GLY A 190 37.75 1.60 -19.28
C GLY A 190 37.49 1.54 -20.79
N GLU A 191 36.67 0.60 -21.25
CA GLU A 191 36.40 0.39 -22.67
C GLU A 191 35.45 1.48 -23.19
N ASP A 192 35.93 2.28 -24.15
CA ASP A 192 35.10 3.26 -24.86
C ASP A 192 34.55 2.70 -26.18
N ASP A 193 34.96 1.48 -26.54
CA ASP A 193 34.47 0.73 -27.70
C ASP A 193 33.36 -0.26 -27.26
N PRO A 194 32.12 -0.12 -27.75
CA PRO A 194 31.03 -1.04 -27.43
C PRO A 194 31.33 -2.50 -27.79
N GLU A 195 32.09 -2.77 -28.85
CA GLU A 195 32.46 -4.14 -29.24
C GLU A 195 33.44 -4.81 -28.25
N GLY A 196 34.11 -4.01 -27.41
CA GLY A 196 35.00 -4.48 -26.35
C GLY A 196 34.28 -4.99 -25.11
N ILE A 197 32.98 -4.69 -24.95
CA ILE A 197 32.20 -5.09 -23.78
C ILE A 197 31.57 -6.47 -24.03
N ILE A 198 32.10 -7.48 -23.35
CA ILE A 198 31.60 -8.85 -23.46
C ILE A 198 30.26 -9.02 -22.71
N GLY A 199 29.26 -9.56 -23.39
CA GLY A 199 27.92 -9.77 -22.82
C GLY A 199 27.74 -11.15 -22.20
N VAL A 200 28.71 -12.04 -22.41
CA VAL A 200 28.72 -13.41 -21.90
C VAL A 200 30.11 -13.84 -21.48
N GLY A 201 30.18 -14.43 -20.28
CA GLY A 201 31.41 -14.90 -19.64
C GLY A 201 31.36 -16.37 -19.29
N GLU A 202 32.49 -16.88 -18.82
CA GLU A 202 32.67 -18.22 -18.28
C GLU A 202 32.09 -18.30 -16.84
N PRO A 203 31.21 -19.28 -16.54
CA PRO A 203 30.69 -19.49 -15.18
C PRO A 203 31.77 -19.67 -14.12
N GLU A 204 32.89 -20.32 -14.48
CA GLU A 204 34.04 -20.55 -13.61
C GLU A 204 34.72 -19.25 -13.15
N LEU A 205 34.53 -18.16 -13.91
CA LEU A 205 35.08 -16.84 -13.62
C LEU A 205 34.02 -15.86 -13.11
N ARG A 206 32.85 -16.33 -12.66
CA ARG A 206 31.75 -15.50 -12.16
C ARG A 206 32.18 -14.36 -11.22
N PRO A 207 33.00 -14.58 -10.16
CA PRO A 207 33.40 -13.46 -9.28
C PRO A 207 34.17 -12.34 -9.99
N LEU A 208 34.94 -12.69 -11.03
CA LEU A 208 35.62 -11.70 -11.87
C LEU A 208 34.58 -10.90 -12.67
N TRP A 209 33.65 -11.60 -13.32
CA TRP A 209 32.61 -10.95 -14.13
C TRP A 209 31.70 -10.05 -13.31
N GLU A 210 31.29 -10.48 -12.12
CA GLU A 210 30.48 -9.66 -11.21
C GLU A 210 31.20 -8.38 -10.77
N SER A 211 32.53 -8.42 -10.68
CA SER A 211 33.34 -7.24 -10.33
C SER A 211 33.47 -6.23 -11.47
N LEU A 212 33.50 -6.71 -12.72
CA LEU A 212 33.64 -5.89 -13.93
C LEU A 212 32.29 -5.38 -14.44
N TYR A 213 31.24 -6.21 -14.31
CA TYR A 213 29.90 -5.98 -14.82
C TYR A 213 28.85 -6.14 -13.72
N PRO A 214 28.65 -5.12 -12.85
CA PRO A 214 27.72 -5.19 -11.74
C PRO A 214 26.26 -5.34 -12.17
N ASN A 215 25.40 -5.79 -11.23
CA ASN A 215 23.98 -6.02 -11.47
C ASN A 215 23.22 -4.77 -11.97
N PRO A 216 22.72 -4.75 -13.23
CA PRO A 216 22.01 -3.61 -13.81
C PRO A 216 20.61 -3.38 -13.21
N SER A 217 20.02 -4.37 -12.57
CA SER A 217 18.67 -4.28 -11.96
C SER A 217 18.53 -3.13 -10.98
N ILE A 218 19.65 -2.74 -10.35
CA ILE A 218 19.71 -1.62 -9.39
C ILE A 218 19.37 -0.28 -10.06
N ILE A 219 19.78 -0.07 -11.31
CA ILE A 219 19.48 1.16 -12.05
C ILE A 219 18.22 1.04 -12.93
N ALA A 220 17.81 -0.20 -13.25
CA ALA A 220 16.58 -0.49 -13.98
C ALA A 220 15.30 -0.28 -13.13
N GLY A 221 15.44 -0.11 -11.81
CA GLY A 221 14.30 -0.04 -10.89
C GLY A 221 13.61 -1.38 -10.68
N LEU A 222 14.32 -2.50 -10.90
CA LEU A 222 13.81 -3.84 -10.66
C LEU A 222 14.04 -4.25 -9.21
N PRO A 223 12.97 -4.61 -8.49
CA PRO A 223 13.12 -5.11 -7.14
C PRO A 223 13.64 -6.56 -7.15
N PRO A 224 14.34 -7.03 -6.10
CA PRO A 224 14.91 -8.38 -6.05
C PRO A 224 13.87 -9.49 -6.29
N GLU A 225 12.63 -9.26 -5.88
CA GLU A 225 11.51 -10.20 -6.07
C GLU A 225 11.21 -10.49 -7.54
N ALA A 226 11.50 -9.56 -8.46
CA ALA A 226 11.31 -9.77 -9.90
C ALA A 226 12.30 -10.81 -10.48
N LEU A 227 13.37 -11.13 -9.75
CA LEU A 227 14.40 -12.08 -10.16
C LEU A 227 14.29 -13.44 -9.44
N ALA A 228 13.30 -13.61 -8.55
CA ALA A 228 13.12 -14.84 -7.80
C ALA A 228 12.70 -16.01 -8.70
N THR A 229 13.29 -17.19 -8.50
CA THR A 229 12.95 -18.43 -9.23
C THR A 229 11.85 -19.24 -8.53
N ASP A 230 11.87 -19.26 -7.19
CA ASP A 230 11.08 -20.20 -6.39
C ASP A 230 9.83 -19.50 -5.81
N VAL A 231 9.03 -18.88 -6.68
CA VAL A 231 7.79 -18.22 -6.26
C VAL A 231 6.64 -19.22 -6.27
N PRO A 232 6.08 -19.61 -5.10
CA PRO A 232 4.98 -20.55 -5.07
C PRO A 232 3.74 -19.96 -5.76
N PRO A 233 3.00 -20.76 -6.57
CA PRO A 233 1.73 -20.34 -7.12
C PRO A 233 0.74 -19.91 -6.02
N VAL A 234 -0.12 -18.94 -6.33
CA VAL A 234 -1.10 -18.43 -5.36
C VAL A 234 -2.05 -19.56 -4.92
N GLU A 235 -2.38 -20.47 -5.82
CA GLU A 235 -3.25 -21.62 -5.58
C GLU A 235 -2.68 -22.55 -4.49
N GLU A 236 -1.38 -22.82 -4.53
CA GLU A 236 -0.69 -23.62 -3.51
C GLU A 236 -0.76 -22.94 -2.14
N LEU A 237 -0.53 -21.62 -2.09
CA LEU A 237 -0.65 -20.84 -0.86
C LEU A 237 -2.09 -20.85 -0.32
N LEU A 238 -3.09 -20.80 -1.19
CA LEU A 238 -4.50 -20.89 -0.81
C LEU A 238 -4.86 -22.28 -0.26
N GLU A 239 -4.33 -23.36 -0.84
CA GLU A 239 -4.47 -24.72 -0.30
C GLU A 239 -3.87 -24.84 1.09
N ARG A 240 -2.61 -24.42 1.26
CA ARG A 240 -1.94 -24.41 2.57
C ARG A 240 -2.68 -23.54 3.58
N ARG A 241 -3.17 -22.37 3.17
CA ARG A 241 -4.01 -21.49 4.01
C ARG A 241 -5.28 -22.20 4.47
N ARG A 242 -6.00 -22.87 3.56
CA ARG A 242 -7.23 -23.63 3.89
C ARG A 242 -6.95 -24.80 4.82
N ALA A 243 -5.80 -25.45 4.67
CA ALA A 243 -5.40 -26.58 5.51
C ALA A 243 -5.00 -26.17 6.95
N HIS A 244 -4.49 -24.95 7.14
CA HIS A 244 -3.85 -24.54 8.39
C HIS A 244 -4.50 -23.36 9.13
N LEU A 245 -5.35 -22.56 8.47
CA LEU A 245 -6.00 -21.39 9.07
C LEU A 245 -7.52 -21.51 9.06
N ALA A 246 -8.17 -20.77 9.97
CA ALA A 246 -9.62 -20.72 10.03
C ALA A 246 -10.23 -20.14 8.75
N THR A 247 -11.24 -20.80 8.21
CA THR A 247 -11.83 -20.48 6.90
C THR A 247 -12.66 -19.19 6.90
N ASN A 248 -13.00 -18.66 8.07
CA ASN A 248 -13.66 -17.36 8.24
C ASN A 248 -12.69 -16.16 8.22
N LEU A 249 -11.39 -16.38 8.03
CA LEU A 249 -10.40 -15.33 7.79
C LEU A 249 -10.39 -14.96 6.30
N SER A 250 -11.13 -13.92 5.93
CA SER A 250 -11.29 -13.47 4.55
C SER A 250 -9.99 -12.99 3.90
N LEU A 251 -9.97 -13.05 2.57
CA LEU A 251 -8.96 -12.44 1.71
C LEU A 251 -9.64 -11.38 0.84
N SER A 252 -8.91 -10.31 0.53
CA SER A 252 -9.37 -9.29 -0.41
C SER A 252 -9.21 -9.76 -1.85
N TYR A 253 -10.07 -9.21 -2.72
CA TYR A 253 -10.10 -9.43 -4.18
C TYR A 253 -10.51 -10.85 -4.61
N ARG A 254 -11.01 -10.96 -5.85
CA ARG A 254 -11.33 -12.26 -6.49
C ARG A 254 -10.06 -13.09 -6.72
N ARG A 255 -8.96 -12.42 -7.06
CA ARG A 255 -7.61 -13.00 -7.18
C ARG A 255 -6.74 -12.47 -6.04
N PRO A 256 -6.52 -13.24 -4.97
CA PRO A 256 -5.67 -12.83 -3.86
C PRO A 256 -4.25 -12.46 -4.32
N LEU A 257 -3.58 -11.62 -3.55
CA LEU A 257 -2.21 -11.18 -3.81
C LEU A 257 -1.24 -11.88 -2.85
N HIS A 258 -0.09 -12.32 -3.37
CA HIS A 258 1.03 -12.79 -2.58
C HIS A 258 2.02 -11.63 -2.37
N ILE A 259 1.78 -10.81 -1.35
CA ILE A 259 2.63 -9.67 -1.00
C ILE A 259 3.78 -10.13 -0.09
N VAL A 260 5.01 -9.75 -0.43
CA VAL A 260 6.22 -10.16 0.30
C VAL A 260 7.04 -8.98 0.82
N ARG A 261 6.85 -7.78 0.29
CA ARG A 261 7.55 -6.57 0.74
C ARG A 261 6.62 -5.36 0.73
N GLY A 262 6.90 -4.40 1.61
CA GLY A 262 6.28 -3.08 1.62
C GLY A 262 7.33 -1.98 1.74
N THR A 263 7.12 -0.84 1.11
CA THR A 263 8.00 0.33 1.23
C THR A 263 7.18 1.59 1.02
N ASP A 264 7.08 2.42 2.06
CA ASP A 264 6.27 3.64 2.06
C ASP A 264 4.80 3.37 1.64
N VAL A 265 4.31 3.90 0.52
CA VAL A 265 2.93 3.65 0.03
C VAL A 265 2.82 2.41 -0.85
N TRP A 266 3.89 1.65 -1.04
CA TRP A 266 3.96 0.53 -1.98
C TRP A 266 3.90 -0.81 -1.27
N LEU A 267 3.06 -1.71 -1.78
CA LEU A 267 3.08 -3.14 -1.48
C LEU A 267 3.62 -3.87 -2.71
N VAL A 268 4.55 -4.80 -2.51
CA VAL A 268 5.29 -5.48 -3.58
C VAL A 268 5.01 -6.97 -3.51
N ASP A 269 4.50 -7.51 -4.61
CA ASP A 269 4.20 -8.93 -4.72
C ASP A 269 5.46 -9.78 -4.94
N ALA A 270 5.29 -11.09 -4.83
CA ALA A 270 6.38 -12.06 -4.96
C ALA A 270 7.03 -12.09 -6.35
N ARG A 271 6.47 -11.39 -7.34
CA ARG A 271 7.04 -11.21 -8.70
C ARG A 271 7.59 -9.81 -8.91
N GLY A 272 7.67 -9.00 -7.84
CA GLY A 272 8.23 -7.66 -7.88
C GLY A 272 7.29 -6.58 -8.40
N ARG A 273 5.99 -6.85 -8.60
CA ARG A 273 5.05 -5.81 -8.99
C ARG A 273 4.63 -4.98 -7.78
N HIS A 274 4.72 -3.67 -7.93
CA HIS A 274 4.32 -2.67 -6.96
C HIS A 274 2.85 -2.30 -7.14
N TYR A 275 2.13 -2.31 -6.03
CA TYR A 275 0.75 -1.84 -5.92
C TYR A 275 0.71 -0.63 -5.00
N LEU A 276 0.07 0.45 -5.46
CA LEU A 276 -0.15 1.63 -4.63
C LEU A 276 -1.20 1.29 -3.57
N ASP A 277 -0.85 1.42 -2.31
CA ASP A 277 -1.73 1.13 -1.19
C ASP A 277 -2.62 2.33 -0.86
N CYS A 278 -3.89 2.23 -1.25
CA CYS A 278 -4.91 3.22 -0.93
C CYS A 278 -5.92 2.70 0.12
N TYR A 279 -5.56 1.70 0.93
CA TYR A 279 -6.50 1.07 1.89
C TYR A 279 -6.01 1.05 3.34
N ASN A 280 -4.72 0.75 3.56
CA ASN A 280 -4.20 0.48 4.89
C ASN A 280 -3.88 1.77 5.67
N ASN A 281 -4.64 2.06 6.73
CA ASN A 281 -4.23 3.06 7.73
C ASN A 281 -3.30 2.50 8.81
N VAL A 282 -3.09 1.18 8.82
CA VAL A 282 -2.27 0.51 9.83
C VAL A 282 -0.81 0.90 9.63
N ALA A 283 -0.31 0.82 8.40
CA ALA A 283 0.95 1.42 7.97
C ALA A 283 0.80 2.94 7.81
N HIS A 284 0.40 3.61 8.89
CA HIS A 284 0.02 5.01 8.92
C HIS A 284 1.08 5.97 8.39
N VAL A 285 2.35 5.76 8.75
CA VAL A 285 3.50 6.55 8.32
C VAL A 285 4.29 5.87 7.19
N GLY A 286 3.64 4.95 6.47
CA GLY A 286 4.24 4.18 5.39
C GLY A 286 4.79 2.81 5.84
N HIS A 287 4.79 1.86 4.92
CA HIS A 287 5.31 0.51 5.11
C HIS A 287 6.81 0.53 5.38
N CYS A 288 7.25 -0.27 6.36
CA CYS A 288 8.66 -0.42 6.73
C CYS A 288 9.39 0.91 7.01
N HIS A 289 8.69 1.90 7.58
CA HIS A 289 9.26 3.22 7.83
C HIS A 289 10.56 3.13 8.67
N PRO A 290 11.71 3.64 8.17
CA PRO A 290 13.03 3.33 8.73
C PRO A 290 13.20 3.78 10.18
N ARG A 291 12.63 4.93 10.56
CA ARG A 291 12.68 5.43 11.95
C ARG A 291 11.92 4.53 12.92
N VAL A 292 10.79 3.94 12.50
CA VAL A 292 9.99 3.05 13.33
C VAL A 292 10.70 1.70 13.49
N VAL A 293 11.19 1.13 12.38
CA VAL A 293 11.95 -0.13 12.38
C VAL A 293 13.18 -0.01 13.29
N ALA A 294 13.96 1.08 13.15
CA ALA A 294 15.13 1.31 13.98
C ALA A 294 14.79 1.48 15.47
N ALA A 295 13.68 2.14 15.80
CA ALA A 295 13.24 2.31 17.19
C ALA A 295 12.86 0.97 17.84
N VAL A 296 12.09 0.14 17.13
CA VAL A 296 11.70 -1.20 17.58
C VAL A 296 12.93 -2.08 17.78
N ALA A 297 13.81 -2.17 16.77
CA ALA A 297 15.00 -3.01 16.81
C ALA A 297 15.94 -2.62 17.97
N ARG A 298 16.19 -1.31 18.12
CA ARG A 298 17.06 -0.79 19.19
C ARG A 298 16.50 -1.09 20.58
N GLN A 299 15.20 -0.87 20.80
CA GLN A 299 14.59 -1.12 22.11
C GLN A 299 14.53 -2.63 22.42
N ALA A 300 14.21 -3.45 21.42
CA ALA A 300 14.14 -4.91 21.58
C ALA A 300 15.50 -5.52 21.94
N ALA A 301 16.60 -4.94 21.44
CA ALA A 301 17.95 -5.35 21.80
C ALA A 301 18.36 -4.94 23.24
N GLN A 302 17.57 -4.11 23.93
CA GLN A 302 17.84 -3.64 25.29
C GLN A 302 16.93 -4.30 26.33
N LEU A 303 15.61 -4.11 26.19
CA LEU A 303 14.62 -4.65 27.13
C LEU A 303 13.23 -4.70 26.49
N ASN A 304 12.53 -5.81 26.70
CA ASN A 304 11.11 -5.93 26.41
C ASN A 304 10.41 -6.78 27.48
N THR A 305 9.72 -6.15 28.43
CA THR A 305 9.06 -6.81 29.56
C THR A 305 7.74 -6.11 29.89
N ASN A 306 6.99 -6.66 30.85
CA ASN A 306 5.71 -6.11 31.31
C ASN A 306 5.89 -4.83 32.17
N THR A 307 4.77 -4.17 32.47
CA THR A 307 4.71 -2.86 33.13
C THR A 307 4.81 -2.87 34.65
N ARG A 308 5.11 -4.01 35.28
CA ARG A 308 5.34 -4.09 36.75
C ARG A 308 6.70 -3.54 37.16
N TYR A 309 7.61 -3.36 36.21
CA TYR A 309 8.89 -2.70 36.40
C TYR A 309 8.84 -1.31 35.78
N LEU A 310 9.43 -0.32 36.45
CA LEU A 310 9.45 1.06 35.96
C LEU A 310 10.25 1.16 34.65
N HIS A 311 9.71 1.89 33.68
CA HIS A 311 10.37 2.20 32.41
C HIS A 311 9.89 3.56 31.89
N GLU A 312 10.79 4.36 31.31
CA GLU A 312 10.47 5.74 30.89
C GLU A 312 9.57 5.81 29.64
N ASN A 313 9.73 4.88 28.68
CA ASN A 313 8.97 4.90 27.42
C ASN A 313 7.45 4.92 27.63
N ILE A 314 6.91 4.14 28.56
CA ILE A 314 5.46 4.10 28.79
C ILE A 314 4.95 5.43 29.36
N LEU A 315 5.73 6.07 30.25
CA LEU A 315 5.42 7.38 30.81
C LEU A 315 5.47 8.46 29.72
N THR A 316 6.59 8.52 29.00
CA THR A 316 6.81 9.48 27.90
C THR A 316 5.73 9.36 26.83
N TYR A 317 5.35 8.12 26.50
CA TYR A 317 4.32 7.88 25.49
C TYR A 317 2.93 8.30 25.96
N ALA A 318 2.57 7.98 27.22
CA ALA A 318 1.32 8.44 27.81
C ALA A 318 1.25 9.97 27.86
N GLU A 319 2.31 10.64 28.30
CA GLU A 319 2.43 12.11 28.35
C GLU A 319 2.26 12.74 26.97
N ARG A 320 2.89 12.17 25.93
CA ARG A 320 2.77 12.71 24.58
C ARG A 320 1.39 12.50 23.97
N ILE A 321 0.73 11.37 24.23
CA ILE A 321 -0.66 11.16 23.78
C ILE A 321 -1.60 12.16 24.47
N THR A 322 -1.55 12.26 25.80
CA THR A 322 -2.48 13.11 26.56
C THR A 322 -2.24 14.59 26.31
N ALA A 323 -1.00 15.02 26.03
CA ALA A 323 -0.69 16.39 25.62
C ALA A 323 -1.34 16.80 24.29
N MET A 324 -1.77 15.84 23.46
CA MET A 324 -2.48 16.10 22.20
C MET A 324 -4.01 15.99 22.37
N LEU A 325 -4.51 15.71 23.57
CA LEU A 325 -5.95 15.58 23.86
C LEU A 325 -6.45 16.77 24.70
N PRO A 326 -7.77 17.03 24.71
CA PRO A 326 -8.36 17.98 25.65
C PRO A 326 -7.98 17.69 27.11
N ALA A 327 -7.72 18.73 27.89
CA ALA A 327 -7.15 18.63 29.25
C ALA A 327 -7.81 17.61 30.21
N PRO A 328 -9.15 17.38 30.20
CA PRO A 328 -9.76 16.35 31.06
C PRO A 328 -9.30 14.92 30.77
N LEU A 329 -8.84 14.62 29.55
CA LEU A 329 -8.44 13.29 29.08
C LEU A 329 -6.95 13.04 29.36
N SER A 330 -6.63 12.73 30.62
CA SER A 330 -5.24 12.72 31.12
C SER A 330 -4.75 11.39 31.67
N VAL A 331 -5.57 10.34 31.68
CA VAL A 331 -5.19 9.00 32.17
C VAL A 331 -5.20 7.99 31.04
N CYS A 332 -4.07 7.34 30.79
CA CYS A 332 -3.89 6.39 29.70
C CYS A 332 -3.76 4.95 30.21
N PHE A 333 -4.50 4.04 29.58
CA PHE A 333 -4.33 2.60 29.70
C PHE A 333 -3.84 2.06 28.35
N PHE A 334 -2.90 1.11 28.36
CA PHE A 334 -2.39 0.51 27.13
C PHE A 334 -2.88 -0.93 26.96
N THR A 335 -3.16 -1.29 25.71
CA THR A 335 -3.64 -2.60 25.28
C THR A 335 -2.87 -3.07 24.03
N CYS A 336 -3.20 -4.24 23.50
CA CYS A 336 -2.55 -4.82 22.31
C CYS A 336 -3.35 -4.60 21.01
N SER A 337 -4.58 -4.09 21.10
CA SER A 337 -5.45 -3.89 19.93
C SER A 337 -6.56 -2.88 20.21
N GLY A 338 -7.20 -2.41 19.13
CA GLY A 338 -8.43 -1.61 19.23
C GLY A 338 -9.58 -2.37 19.89
N SER A 339 -9.72 -3.68 19.66
CA SER A 339 -10.73 -4.50 20.36
C SER A 339 -10.48 -4.51 21.87
N GLU A 340 -9.24 -4.71 22.32
CA GLU A 340 -8.94 -4.65 23.77
C GLU A 340 -9.16 -3.25 24.35
N ALA A 341 -8.88 -2.20 23.58
CA ALA A 341 -9.14 -0.82 24.00
C ALA A 341 -10.64 -0.56 24.16
N ASN A 342 -11.45 -0.97 23.19
CA ASN A 342 -12.91 -0.80 23.25
C ASN A 342 -13.55 -1.67 24.35
N GLU A 343 -13.05 -2.89 24.59
CA GLU A 343 -13.50 -3.76 25.68
C GLU A 343 -13.20 -3.10 27.04
N LEU A 344 -11.99 -2.56 27.21
CA LEU A 344 -11.62 -1.84 28.43
C LEU A 344 -12.45 -0.56 28.60
N ALA A 345 -12.70 0.20 27.54
CA ALA A 345 -13.56 1.39 27.58
C ALA A 345 -14.98 1.06 28.04
N LEU A 346 -15.57 -0.01 27.51
CA LEU A 346 -16.88 -0.49 27.95
C LEU A 346 -16.86 -0.90 29.43
N ARG A 347 -15.80 -1.58 29.87
CA ARG A 347 -15.63 -1.97 31.28
C ARG A 347 -15.47 -0.76 32.20
N LEU A 348 -14.71 0.26 31.80
CA LEU A 348 -14.56 1.54 32.51
C LEU A 348 -15.89 2.27 32.64
N ALA A 349 -16.64 2.40 31.54
CA ALA A 349 -17.95 3.04 31.52
C ALA A 349 -18.95 2.33 32.47
N ARG A 350 -19.01 1.00 32.44
CA ARG A 350 -19.87 0.20 33.33
C ARG A 350 -19.44 0.29 34.80
N ALA A 351 -18.13 0.31 35.08
CA ALA A 351 -17.62 0.46 36.44
C ALA A 351 -17.94 1.83 37.03
N HIS A 352 -17.82 2.89 36.23
CA HIS A 352 -18.10 4.26 36.63
C HIS A 352 -19.60 4.51 36.86
N THR A 353 -20.43 4.10 35.89
CA THR A 353 -21.87 4.40 35.90
C THR A 353 -22.71 3.38 36.66
N ARG A 354 -22.16 2.18 36.93
CA ARG A 354 -22.85 1.01 37.50
C ARG A 354 -24.06 0.53 36.68
N ARG A 355 -24.03 0.76 35.37
CA ARG A 355 -25.09 0.40 34.40
C ARG A 355 -24.57 -0.57 33.35
N ARG A 356 -25.47 -1.12 32.54
CA ARG A 356 -25.11 -2.09 31.47
C ARG A 356 -25.45 -1.64 30.06
N ASP A 357 -26.54 -0.88 29.92
CA ASP A 357 -27.09 -0.51 28.62
C ASP A 357 -26.13 0.37 27.82
N VAL A 358 -26.08 0.20 26.51
CA VAL A 358 -25.21 0.96 25.60
C VAL A 358 -26.02 1.47 24.43
N ILE A 359 -25.83 2.74 24.07
CA ILE A 359 -26.38 3.33 22.84
C ILE A 359 -25.28 3.30 21.77
N VAL A 360 -25.59 2.78 20.59
CA VAL A 360 -24.66 2.69 19.44
C VAL A 360 -25.31 3.18 18.16
N LEU A 361 -24.48 3.62 17.21
CA LEU A 361 -24.94 3.96 15.86
C LEU A 361 -25.17 2.69 15.05
N ASP A 362 -26.16 2.72 14.16
CA ASP A 362 -26.38 1.64 13.20
C ASP A 362 -25.13 1.43 12.32
N TRP A 363 -24.88 0.16 11.99
CA TRP A 363 -23.75 -0.34 11.21
C TRP A 363 -22.34 -0.03 11.79
N ALA A 364 -22.26 0.38 13.06
CA ALA A 364 -20.99 0.58 13.75
C ALA A 364 -20.22 -0.73 13.97
N TYR A 365 -18.89 -0.65 14.02
CA TYR A 365 -18.00 -1.76 14.33
C TYR A 365 -16.92 -1.37 15.35
N HIS A 366 -16.97 -2.01 16.53
CA HIS A 366 -16.09 -1.68 17.64
C HIS A 366 -15.09 -2.79 18.02
N GLY A 367 -15.15 -3.97 17.41
CA GLY A 367 -14.16 -5.01 17.65
C GLY A 367 -14.71 -6.42 17.57
N SER A 368 -13.93 -7.37 18.09
CA SER A 368 -14.17 -8.81 17.88
C SER A 368 -14.30 -9.64 19.16
N THR A 369 -14.23 -9.03 20.35
CA THR A 369 -14.55 -9.72 21.61
C THR A 369 -16.06 -9.91 21.72
N THR A 370 -16.52 -10.83 22.56
CA THR A 370 -17.95 -11.14 22.71
C THR A 370 -18.79 -9.89 22.99
N SER A 371 -18.40 -9.07 23.97
CA SER A 371 -19.16 -7.87 24.32
C SER A 371 -19.14 -6.81 23.21
N LEU A 372 -18.06 -6.77 22.42
CA LEU A 372 -17.95 -5.84 21.30
C LEU A 372 -18.73 -6.29 20.07
N VAL A 373 -18.85 -7.60 19.84
CA VAL A 373 -19.75 -8.15 18.82
C VAL A 373 -21.20 -7.82 19.16
N GLU A 374 -21.60 -7.90 20.43
CA GLU A 374 -22.95 -7.52 20.89
C GLU A 374 -23.29 -6.05 20.62
N ILE A 375 -22.33 -5.13 20.76
CA ILE A 375 -22.52 -3.69 20.51
C ILE A 375 -22.14 -3.24 19.08
N SER A 376 -21.83 -4.17 18.17
CA SER A 376 -21.46 -3.86 16.78
C SER A 376 -22.57 -4.31 15.83
N PRO A 377 -23.51 -3.42 15.42
CA PRO A 377 -24.52 -3.77 14.42
C PRO A 377 -23.95 -4.31 13.13
N TYR A 378 -22.77 -3.83 12.72
CA TYR A 378 -22.03 -4.44 11.61
C TYR A 378 -21.86 -5.95 11.76
N LYS A 379 -21.66 -6.49 12.98
CA LYS A 379 -21.51 -7.93 13.18
C LYS A 379 -22.84 -8.65 13.37
N TYR A 380 -23.70 -8.18 14.26
CA TYR A 380 -24.92 -8.93 14.58
C TYR A 380 -26.01 -8.86 13.50
N LYS A 381 -25.94 -7.91 12.56
CA LYS A 381 -26.84 -7.84 11.39
C LYS A 381 -26.34 -8.63 10.18
N HIS A 382 -25.03 -8.92 10.10
CA HIS A 382 -24.47 -9.73 9.02
C HIS A 382 -24.82 -11.21 9.15
N GLN A 383 -24.61 -11.95 8.07
CA GLN A 383 -24.79 -13.40 8.05
C GLN A 383 -23.99 -14.08 9.18
N GLY A 384 -24.68 -14.89 10.00
CA GLY A 384 -24.10 -15.57 11.15
C GLY A 384 -24.17 -14.78 12.47
N GLY A 385 -24.69 -13.56 12.47
CA GLY A 385 -25.00 -12.82 13.68
C GLY A 385 -26.26 -13.33 14.40
N GLU A 386 -26.30 -13.19 15.73
CA GLU A 386 -27.42 -13.64 16.59
C GLU A 386 -28.48 -12.55 16.83
N GLY A 387 -28.36 -11.41 16.16
CA GLY A 387 -29.21 -10.25 16.37
C GLY A 387 -28.77 -9.37 17.55
N ARG A 388 -29.51 -8.27 17.76
CA ARG A 388 -29.16 -7.24 18.75
C ARG A 388 -29.39 -7.73 20.18
N ALA A 389 -28.39 -7.61 21.04
CA ALA A 389 -28.50 -7.92 22.47
C ALA A 389 -29.49 -6.98 23.19
N SER A 390 -30.13 -7.46 24.26
CA SER A 390 -31.21 -6.72 24.96
C SER A 390 -30.76 -5.43 25.65
N HIS A 391 -29.49 -5.32 25.99
CA HIS A 391 -28.88 -4.14 26.63
C HIS A 391 -28.28 -3.16 25.60
N VAL A 392 -28.54 -3.37 24.31
CA VAL A 392 -28.01 -2.55 23.22
C VAL A 392 -29.15 -1.78 22.56
N HIS A 393 -29.01 -0.46 22.55
CA HIS A 393 -29.94 0.47 21.95
C HIS A 393 -29.31 1.05 20.69
N GLU A 394 -29.77 0.58 19.54
CA GLU A 394 -29.28 1.04 18.25
C GLU A 394 -30.08 2.26 17.79
N VAL A 395 -29.38 3.31 17.36
CA VAL A 395 -29.96 4.51 16.73
C VAL A 395 -29.46 4.64 15.29
N PRO A 396 -30.21 5.29 14.37
CA PRO A 396 -29.79 5.42 12.98
C PRO A 396 -28.42 6.10 12.84
N VAL A 397 -27.63 5.67 11.86
CA VAL A 397 -26.39 6.37 11.49
C VAL A 397 -26.74 7.74 10.89
N PRO A 398 -26.16 8.84 11.39
CA PRO A 398 -26.40 10.19 10.87
C PRO A 398 -25.77 10.44 9.49
N ASP A 399 -26.32 9.84 8.44
CA ASP A 399 -25.84 9.97 7.08
C ASP A 399 -26.56 11.12 6.32
N PRO A 400 -25.87 12.25 6.02
CA PRO A 400 -26.48 13.36 5.31
C PRO A 400 -26.84 13.03 3.86
N TYR A 401 -26.15 12.09 3.20
CA TYR A 401 -26.48 11.68 1.83
C TYR A 401 -27.76 10.84 1.78
N ARG A 402 -28.05 10.08 2.84
CA ARG A 402 -29.26 9.25 2.97
C ARG A 402 -30.36 9.91 3.81
N ALA A 403 -30.16 11.15 4.28
CA ALA A 403 -31.15 11.87 5.08
C ALA A 403 -32.45 12.14 4.30
N PRO A 404 -33.62 12.15 4.97
CA PRO A 404 -34.89 12.50 4.32
C PRO A 404 -34.83 13.88 3.67
N ALA A 405 -35.26 13.98 2.40
CA ALA A 405 -35.21 15.22 1.63
C ALA A 405 -36.01 16.38 2.26
N ALA A 406 -36.99 16.07 3.12
CA ALA A 406 -37.78 17.07 3.85
C ALA A 406 -37.01 17.71 5.03
N TRP A 407 -35.84 17.20 5.41
CA TRP A 407 -35.07 17.76 6.51
C TRP A 407 -34.20 18.93 6.01
N PRO A 408 -34.28 20.12 6.63
CA PRO A 408 -33.35 21.19 6.32
C PRO A 408 -31.90 20.75 6.59
N VAL A 409 -30.98 21.04 5.67
CA VAL A 409 -29.57 20.60 5.74
C VAL A 409 -28.91 20.97 7.07
N GLY A 410 -29.17 22.17 7.59
CA GLY A 410 -28.65 22.64 8.88
C GLY A 410 -29.19 21.89 10.11
N ASP A 411 -30.33 21.21 9.98
CA ASP A 411 -31.01 20.51 11.08
C ASP A 411 -30.72 19.01 11.10
N ILE A 412 -30.09 18.45 10.05
CA ILE A 412 -29.93 17.00 9.87
C ILE A 412 -29.31 16.37 11.12
N GLY A 413 -28.22 16.94 11.65
CA GLY A 413 -27.55 16.39 12.84
C GLY A 413 -28.40 16.43 14.10
N ALA A 414 -29.11 17.54 14.34
CA ALA A 414 -30.02 17.65 15.48
C ALA A 414 -31.18 16.64 15.37
N ARG A 415 -31.76 16.45 14.18
CA ARG A 415 -32.85 15.50 13.95
C ARG A 415 -32.42 14.04 14.12
N TYR A 416 -31.21 13.68 13.71
CA TYR A 416 -30.69 12.35 14.03
C TYR A 416 -30.46 12.16 15.54
N ALA A 417 -30.05 13.21 16.26
CA ALA A 417 -29.87 13.14 17.71
C ALA A 417 -31.19 12.94 18.49
N ASP A 418 -32.35 13.21 17.87
CA ASP A 418 -33.67 12.90 18.45
C ASP A 418 -33.82 11.42 18.76
N ALA A 419 -33.21 10.53 17.97
CA ALA A 419 -33.23 9.10 18.23
C ALA A 419 -32.49 8.74 19.53
N VAL A 420 -31.37 9.41 19.82
CA VAL A 420 -30.63 9.23 21.10
C VAL A 420 -31.46 9.78 22.26
N ARG A 421 -32.08 10.96 22.09
CA ARG A 421 -32.98 11.55 23.10
C ARG A 421 -34.16 10.65 23.41
N ALA A 422 -34.82 10.12 22.38
CA ALA A 422 -35.96 9.21 22.53
C ALA A 422 -35.59 7.96 23.35
N VAL A 423 -34.40 7.39 23.16
CA VAL A 423 -33.93 6.24 23.95
C VAL A 423 -33.84 6.60 25.44
N VAL A 424 -33.24 7.74 25.80
CA VAL A 424 -33.10 8.14 27.22
C VAL A 424 -34.43 8.58 27.84
N GLU A 425 -35.33 9.20 27.05
CA GLU A 425 -36.67 9.62 27.46
C GLU A 425 -37.61 8.43 27.71
N GLN A 426 -37.38 7.29 27.04
CA GLN A 426 -38.05 6.01 27.34
C GLN A 426 -37.62 5.38 28.67
N GLY A 427 -36.76 6.04 29.45
CA GLY A 427 -36.32 5.58 30.76
C GLY A 427 -35.02 4.80 30.74
N VAL A 428 -34.40 4.58 29.57
CA VAL A 428 -33.08 3.95 29.49
C VAL A 428 -32.05 4.79 30.24
N ARG A 429 -31.17 4.12 30.96
CA ARG A 429 -30.06 4.72 31.69
C ARG A 429 -28.78 4.09 31.19
N PRO A 430 -28.20 4.61 30.09
CA PRO A 430 -27.03 3.98 29.48
C PRO A 430 -25.81 4.10 30.38
N ALA A 431 -24.95 3.09 30.30
CA ALA A 431 -23.56 3.17 30.74
C ALA A 431 -22.75 4.04 29.77
N ALA A 432 -22.95 3.86 28.47
CA ALA A 432 -22.23 4.62 27.45
C ALA A 432 -23.08 4.90 26.20
N PHE A 433 -22.79 6.03 25.55
CA PHE A 433 -22.95 6.17 24.11
C PHE A 433 -21.60 5.88 23.46
N PHE A 434 -21.56 4.88 22.59
CA PHE A 434 -20.34 4.35 21.99
C PHE A 434 -20.41 4.54 20.48
N ALA A 435 -19.50 5.34 19.92
CA ALA A 435 -19.54 5.69 18.51
C ALA A 435 -18.14 5.86 17.91
N GLU A 436 -17.99 5.37 16.68
CA GLU A 436 -16.93 5.85 15.78
C GLU A 436 -17.23 7.33 15.47
N THR A 437 -16.23 8.20 15.55
CA THR A 437 -16.43 9.62 15.21
C THR A 437 -16.86 9.78 13.75
N ILE A 438 -16.26 8.97 12.87
CA ILE A 438 -16.61 8.85 11.45
C ILE A 438 -16.79 7.36 11.18
N PRO A 439 -18.03 6.84 11.19
CA PRO A 439 -18.30 5.41 10.97
C PRO A 439 -17.68 4.89 9.68
N SER A 440 -16.68 4.01 9.82
CA SER A 440 -15.94 3.48 8.66
C SER A 440 -16.77 2.43 7.94
N CYS A 441 -17.19 1.39 8.66
CA CYS A 441 -17.88 0.23 8.09
C CYS A 441 -19.27 0.59 7.55
N ALA A 442 -19.87 1.68 8.03
CA ALA A 442 -21.09 2.26 7.49
C ALA A 442 -20.91 2.95 6.12
N GLY A 443 -19.71 2.97 5.56
CA GLY A 443 -19.42 3.58 4.27
C GLY A 443 -18.80 4.97 4.39
N GLN A 444 -17.86 5.16 5.32
CA GLN A 444 -17.13 6.42 5.53
C GLN A 444 -18.10 7.61 5.79
N VAL A 445 -18.98 7.47 6.78
CA VAL A 445 -20.07 8.44 7.01
C VAL A 445 -19.56 9.61 7.84
N PHE A 446 -19.63 10.81 7.26
CA PHE A 446 -19.27 12.06 7.93
C PHE A 446 -20.46 12.60 8.69
N ILE A 447 -20.43 12.43 10.01
CA ILE A 447 -21.52 12.86 10.90
C ILE A 447 -21.75 14.37 10.74
N PRO A 448 -23.01 14.83 10.56
CA PRO A 448 -23.32 16.24 10.39
C PRO A 448 -23.14 17.03 11.70
N PRO A 449 -22.88 18.35 11.62
CA PRO A 449 -22.77 19.23 12.78
C PRO A 449 -23.99 19.16 13.73
N GLY A 450 -23.76 19.39 15.01
CA GLY A 450 -24.79 19.39 16.06
C GLY A 450 -25.23 18.01 16.57
N PHE A 451 -24.96 16.91 15.84
CA PHE A 451 -25.34 15.57 16.30
C PHE A 451 -24.65 15.17 17.61
N PHE A 452 -23.30 15.18 17.64
CA PHE A 452 -22.55 14.72 18.81
C PHE A 452 -22.78 15.62 20.03
N GLU A 453 -22.91 16.93 19.85
CA GLU A 453 -23.22 17.87 20.93
C GLU A 453 -24.56 17.49 21.61
N ALA A 454 -25.61 17.32 20.81
CA ALA A 454 -26.94 16.95 21.30
C ALA A 454 -26.97 15.53 21.91
N ALA A 455 -26.34 14.56 21.25
CA ALA A 455 -26.27 13.17 21.71
C ALA A 455 -25.51 13.06 23.05
N TYR A 456 -24.34 13.69 23.16
CA TYR A 456 -23.54 13.68 24.38
C TYR A 456 -24.28 14.37 25.53
N GLY A 457 -24.94 15.50 25.24
CA GLY A 457 -25.78 16.20 26.22
C GLY A 457 -26.89 15.30 26.78
N ALA A 458 -27.63 14.62 25.91
CA ALA A 458 -28.71 13.70 26.31
C ALA A 458 -28.22 12.53 27.17
N VAL A 459 -27.12 11.90 26.76
CA VAL A 459 -26.52 10.73 27.44
C VAL A 459 -25.99 11.12 28.83
N ARG A 460 -25.30 12.26 28.92
CA ARG A 460 -24.78 12.78 30.21
C ARG A 460 -25.90 13.21 31.14
N ALA A 461 -26.96 13.83 30.63
CA ALA A 461 -28.15 14.16 31.42
C ALA A 461 -28.81 12.91 32.01
N ALA A 462 -28.75 11.78 31.30
CA ALA A 462 -29.21 10.49 31.82
C ALA A 462 -28.20 9.83 32.78
N GLY A 463 -26.97 10.34 32.91
CA GLY A 463 -25.88 9.84 33.76
C GLY A 463 -24.97 8.79 33.11
N GLY A 464 -24.98 8.68 31.78
CA GLY A 464 -24.03 7.87 31.01
C GLY A 464 -22.77 8.65 30.62
N VAL A 465 -21.79 7.96 30.04
CA VAL A 465 -20.56 8.57 29.49
C VAL A 465 -20.51 8.45 27.97
N CYS A 466 -19.70 9.26 27.31
CA CYS A 466 -19.56 9.29 25.86
C CYS A 466 -18.17 8.78 25.44
N VAL A 467 -18.15 7.78 24.55
CA VAL A 467 -16.93 7.14 24.04
C VAL A 467 -16.74 7.51 22.57
N ALA A 468 -15.56 8.05 22.25
CA ALA A 468 -15.12 8.27 20.88
C ALA A 468 -14.15 7.16 20.45
N ASP A 469 -14.58 6.34 19.50
CA ASP A 469 -13.74 5.34 18.85
C ASP A 469 -12.96 6.01 17.70
N GLU A 470 -11.69 6.32 17.98
CA GLU A 470 -10.76 6.99 17.07
C GLU A 470 -9.81 5.98 16.39
N VAL A 471 -10.09 4.66 16.48
CA VAL A 471 -9.22 3.62 15.93
C VAL A 471 -9.04 3.77 14.41
N GLN A 472 -10.05 4.24 13.69
CA GLN A 472 -9.97 4.45 12.23
C GLN A 472 -9.41 5.83 11.84
N VAL A 473 -9.72 6.85 12.62
CA VAL A 473 -9.68 8.27 12.23
C VAL A 473 -8.83 9.18 13.12
N GLY A 474 -8.25 8.65 14.19
CA GLY A 474 -7.26 9.36 14.99
C GLY A 474 -5.92 9.53 14.28
N PHE A 475 -4.96 10.13 14.99
CA PHE A 475 -3.60 10.39 14.52
C PHE A 475 -3.56 11.28 13.25
N GLY A 476 -4.46 12.26 13.16
CA GLY A 476 -4.38 13.25 12.10
C GLY A 476 -5.00 12.85 10.77
N ARG A 477 -5.68 11.70 10.70
CA ARG A 477 -6.22 11.12 9.46
C ARG A 477 -7.11 12.09 8.68
N VAL A 478 -7.92 12.89 9.38
CA VAL A 478 -8.82 13.89 8.79
C VAL A 478 -8.09 15.16 8.32
N GLY A 479 -6.81 15.32 8.66
CA GLY A 479 -5.92 16.41 8.26
C GLY A 479 -6.10 17.69 9.08
N SER A 480 -7.34 18.12 9.28
CA SER A 480 -7.74 19.31 10.05
C SER A 480 -7.39 19.25 11.53
N SER A 481 -7.40 18.05 12.11
CA SER A 481 -7.32 17.79 13.55
C SER A 481 -6.58 16.50 13.85
N MET A 482 -6.00 16.39 15.05
CA MET A 482 -5.30 15.16 15.47
C MET A 482 -6.28 14.03 15.79
N TRP A 483 -7.44 14.39 16.34
CA TRP A 483 -8.54 13.47 16.63
C TRP A 483 -9.79 13.97 15.92
N ALA A 484 -10.53 13.08 15.27
CA ALA A 484 -11.66 13.49 14.44
C ALA A 484 -12.77 14.16 15.27
N PHE A 485 -12.94 13.80 16.55
CA PHE A 485 -14.02 14.35 17.38
C PHE A 485 -13.88 15.86 17.59
N GLU A 486 -12.67 16.40 17.43
CA GLU A 486 -12.38 17.84 17.55
C GLU A 486 -13.12 18.66 16.49
N GLU A 487 -13.39 18.07 15.30
CA GLU A 487 -14.15 18.71 14.22
C GLU A 487 -15.60 19.01 14.61
N HIS A 488 -16.10 18.37 15.69
CA HIS A 488 -17.44 18.55 16.22
C HIS A 488 -17.51 19.49 17.43
N GLY A 489 -16.37 20.01 17.91
CA GLY A 489 -16.33 20.89 19.07
C GLY A 489 -16.74 20.21 20.39
N VAL A 490 -16.69 18.89 20.45
CA VAL A 490 -17.06 18.10 21.64
C VAL A 490 -15.81 17.52 22.32
N VAL A 491 -15.93 17.24 23.62
CA VAL A 491 -14.92 16.48 24.38
C VAL A 491 -15.57 15.19 24.87
N PRO A 492 -15.12 14.00 24.43
CA PRO A 492 -15.61 12.72 24.95
C PRO A 492 -15.09 12.45 26.37
N ASP A 493 -15.70 11.48 27.04
CA ASP A 493 -15.28 11.06 28.39
C ASP A 493 -14.23 9.93 28.33
N ILE A 494 -14.24 9.16 27.23
CA ILE A 494 -13.29 8.09 26.92
C ILE A 494 -12.94 8.15 25.42
N VAL A 495 -11.65 8.02 25.09
CA VAL A 495 -11.15 7.88 23.71
C VAL A 495 -10.44 6.53 23.57
N THR A 496 -10.72 5.80 22.50
CA THR A 496 -10.04 4.54 22.20
C THR A 496 -9.20 4.63 20.94
N LEU A 497 -8.01 4.04 21.01
CA LEU A 497 -6.95 4.13 20.00
C LEU A 497 -6.46 2.72 19.63
N GLY A 498 -5.99 2.55 18.40
CA GLY A 498 -5.49 1.29 17.87
C GLY A 498 -4.83 1.49 16.51
N LYS A 499 -4.95 0.52 15.59
CA LYS A 499 -4.54 0.58 14.16
C LYS A 499 -3.27 1.45 13.89
N PRO A 500 -3.35 2.77 13.60
CA PRO A 500 -2.17 3.58 13.27
C PRO A 500 -1.16 3.76 14.41
N ILE A 501 -1.58 3.54 15.66
CA ILE A 501 -0.84 3.88 16.89
C ILE A 501 0.61 3.39 16.93
N GLY A 502 0.92 2.26 16.28
CA GLY A 502 2.26 1.67 16.22
C GLY A 502 2.73 1.31 14.82
N ASN A 503 2.15 1.92 13.77
CA ASN A 503 2.46 1.63 12.36
C ASN A 503 2.43 0.13 11.99
N GLY A 504 1.48 -0.63 12.56
CA GLY A 504 1.37 -2.09 12.39
C GLY A 504 1.87 -2.93 13.57
N HIS A 505 2.61 -2.35 14.50
CA HIS A 505 2.93 -3.04 15.75
C HIS A 505 1.65 -3.24 16.60
N PRO A 506 1.39 -4.43 17.16
CA PRO A 506 0.20 -4.68 17.98
C PRO A 506 0.15 -3.77 19.21
N MET A 507 -0.75 -2.80 19.19
CA MET A 507 -0.96 -1.85 20.28
C MET A 507 -2.36 -1.23 20.18
N GLY A 508 -2.91 -0.88 21.33
CA GLY A 508 -4.05 0.01 21.49
C GLY A 508 -3.91 0.85 22.76
N ALA A 509 -4.79 1.82 22.94
CA ALA A 509 -4.85 2.61 24.16
C ALA A 509 -6.26 3.09 24.46
N VAL A 510 -6.54 3.34 25.74
CA VAL A 510 -7.74 4.01 26.22
C VAL A 510 -7.31 5.23 27.01
N VAL A 511 -7.77 6.40 26.60
CA VAL A 511 -7.53 7.64 27.35
C VAL A 511 -8.85 8.11 27.96
N THR A 512 -8.84 8.44 29.24
CA THR A 512 -10.04 8.84 29.98
C THR A 512 -9.72 9.88 31.05
N THR A 513 -10.76 10.32 31.75
CA THR A 513 -10.67 11.25 32.86
C THR A 513 -10.17 10.56 34.15
N PRO A 514 -9.53 11.30 35.06
CA PRO A 514 -9.18 10.78 36.39
C PRO A 514 -10.36 10.20 37.17
N ALA A 515 -11.56 10.79 37.04
CA ALA A 515 -12.75 10.33 37.77
C ALA A 515 -13.24 8.94 37.31
N ILE A 516 -13.23 8.69 35.99
CA ILE A 516 -13.59 7.38 35.43
C ILE A 516 -12.52 6.35 35.79
N ALA A 517 -11.24 6.68 35.65
CA ALA A 517 -10.14 5.81 36.03
C ALA A 517 -10.18 5.44 37.53
N ALA A 518 -10.42 6.40 38.42
CA ALA A 518 -10.55 6.17 39.85
C ALA A 518 -11.72 5.26 40.21
N SER A 519 -12.83 5.34 39.48
CA SER A 519 -13.99 4.46 39.69
C SER A 519 -13.70 2.99 39.35
N PHE A 520 -12.74 2.76 38.46
CA PHE A 520 -12.28 1.44 38.07
C PHE A 520 -11.23 0.85 39.03
N ALA A 521 -10.45 1.70 39.69
CA ALA A 521 -9.47 1.34 40.72
C ALA A 521 -10.12 0.94 42.06
N ASN A 522 -11.05 -0.02 42.01
CA ASN A 522 -11.90 -0.44 43.13
C ASN A 522 -11.35 -1.66 43.91
N GLY A 523 -10.07 -1.99 43.73
CA GLY A 523 -9.38 -3.13 44.37
C GLY A 523 -9.19 -4.34 43.46
N LEU A 524 -9.98 -4.48 42.39
CA LEU A 524 -9.72 -5.50 41.37
C LEU A 524 -8.57 -5.06 40.46
N GLU A 525 -7.45 -5.79 40.51
CA GLU A 525 -6.30 -5.53 39.64
C GLU A 525 -6.70 -5.64 38.16
N TYR A 526 -6.35 -4.60 37.37
CA TYR A 526 -6.30 -4.70 35.92
C TYR A 526 -4.84 -4.77 35.49
N PHE A 527 -4.50 -5.81 34.76
CA PHE A 527 -3.16 -6.03 34.24
C PHE A 527 -3.23 -6.61 32.82
N ASN A 528 -2.48 -6.01 31.90
CA ASN A 528 -2.27 -6.51 30.55
C ASN A 528 -0.77 -6.80 30.39
N THR A 529 -0.41 -8.07 30.19
CA THR A 529 1.00 -8.51 30.16
C THR A 529 1.84 -7.77 29.14
N PHE A 530 1.27 -7.44 27.98
CA PHE A 530 1.99 -6.80 26.87
C PHE A 530 1.60 -5.33 26.67
N GLY A 531 0.44 -4.90 27.18
CA GLY A 531 -0.02 -3.53 27.09
C GLY A 531 0.99 -2.55 27.70
N GLY A 532 1.58 -1.70 26.87
CA GLY A 532 2.55 -0.68 27.30
C GLY A 532 3.98 -1.18 27.52
N ASN A 533 4.37 -2.33 26.96
CA ASN A 533 5.75 -2.79 27.02
C ASN A 533 6.73 -1.79 26.34
N PRO A 534 8.04 -1.82 26.70
CA PRO A 534 9.02 -0.84 26.19
C PRO A 534 9.12 -0.76 24.67
N VAL A 535 9.06 -1.90 23.97
CA VAL A 535 9.22 -1.97 22.50
C VAL A 535 8.02 -1.37 21.80
N SER A 536 6.81 -1.70 22.23
CA SER A 536 5.59 -1.15 21.66
C SER A 536 5.55 0.38 21.88
N CYS A 537 5.89 0.87 23.08
CA CYS A 537 5.97 2.31 23.33
C CYS A 537 7.05 3.00 22.47
N ALA A 538 8.19 2.36 22.22
CA ALA A 538 9.20 2.89 21.30
C ALA A 538 8.69 3.00 19.85
N ALA A 539 7.90 2.02 19.39
CA ALA A 539 7.23 2.09 18.09
C ALA A 539 6.27 3.29 18.02
N GLY A 540 5.40 3.43 19.03
CA GLY A 540 4.44 4.53 19.10
C GLY A 540 5.09 5.91 19.18
N LEU A 541 6.16 6.07 19.97
CA LEU A 541 6.94 7.30 20.03
C LEU A 541 7.53 7.68 18.68
N ALA A 542 8.11 6.70 17.95
CA ALA A 542 8.64 6.93 16.61
C ALA A 542 7.54 7.35 15.61
N VAL A 543 6.34 6.79 15.71
CA VAL A 543 5.18 7.22 14.90
C VAL A 543 4.82 8.68 15.19
N LEU A 544 4.75 9.08 16.47
CA LEU A 544 4.47 10.47 16.83
C LEU A 544 5.54 11.44 16.33
N ASP A 545 6.81 11.03 16.35
CA ASP A 545 7.88 11.85 15.80
C ASP A 545 7.79 12.02 14.28
N VAL A 546 7.50 10.94 13.54
CA VAL A 546 7.34 11.00 12.08
C VAL A 546 6.13 11.85 11.70
N LEU A 547 4.99 11.69 12.38
CA LEU A 547 3.80 12.52 12.18
C LEU A 547 4.10 14.02 12.27
N ARG A 548 4.90 14.41 13.27
CA ARG A 548 5.31 15.79 13.51
C ARG A 548 6.35 16.25 12.48
N ASP A 549 7.46 15.53 12.37
CA ASP A 549 8.65 15.97 11.64
C ASP A 549 8.40 16.00 10.12
N ASP A 550 7.60 15.07 9.61
CA ASP A 550 7.28 14.96 8.18
C ASP A 550 5.99 15.73 7.83
N ALA A 551 5.44 16.49 8.78
CA ALA A 551 4.24 17.31 8.62
C ALA A 551 3.04 16.57 8.00
N LEU A 552 2.75 15.37 8.52
CA LEU A 552 1.81 14.45 7.88
C LEU A 552 0.34 14.90 7.98
N LEU A 553 -0.05 15.68 9.00
CA LEU A 553 -1.39 16.29 9.07
C LEU A 553 -1.59 17.32 7.93
N PRO A 554 -0.72 18.34 7.78
CA PRO A 554 -0.75 19.22 6.60
C PRO A 554 -0.71 18.47 5.28
N ASN A 555 0.07 17.38 5.18
CA ASN A 555 0.08 16.55 3.99
C ASN A 555 -1.29 15.92 3.71
N ALA A 556 -1.93 15.32 4.72
CA ALA A 556 -3.24 14.73 4.57
C ALA A 556 -4.30 15.74 4.15
N THR A 557 -4.25 16.97 4.67
CA THR A 557 -5.13 18.06 4.21
C THR A 557 -4.90 18.37 2.73
N ARG A 558 -3.65 18.58 2.29
CA ARG A 558 -3.35 18.92 0.89
C ARG A 558 -3.71 17.80 -0.07
N GLN A 559 -3.26 16.59 0.21
CA GLN A 559 -3.45 15.46 -0.70
C GLN A 559 -4.90 14.97 -0.68
N GLY A 560 -5.55 14.99 0.49
CA GLY A 560 -6.99 14.72 0.61
C GLY A 560 -7.84 15.67 -0.24
N ALA A 561 -7.54 16.96 -0.21
CA ALA A 561 -8.22 17.95 -1.06
C ALA A 561 -8.01 17.68 -2.56
N ALA A 562 -6.79 17.29 -2.96
CA ALA A 562 -6.48 16.92 -4.34
C ALA A 562 -7.25 15.68 -4.80
N VAL A 563 -7.30 14.62 -3.97
CA VAL A 563 -8.07 13.41 -4.25
C VAL A 563 -9.56 13.76 -4.38
N LEU A 564 -10.14 14.49 -3.42
CA LEU A 564 -11.55 14.87 -3.45
C LEU A 564 -11.92 15.72 -4.68
N THR A 565 -11.02 16.60 -5.13
CA THR A 565 -11.20 17.38 -6.35
C THR A 565 -11.26 16.46 -7.57
N GLY A 566 -10.26 15.59 -7.76
CA GLY A 566 -10.25 14.65 -8.88
C GLY A 566 -11.39 13.64 -8.86
N LEU A 567 -11.85 13.21 -7.69
CA LEU A 567 -13.02 12.35 -7.55
C LEU A 567 -14.31 13.06 -7.95
N ARG A 568 -14.46 14.36 -7.67
CA ARG A 568 -15.59 15.16 -8.16
C ARG A 568 -15.55 15.34 -9.68
N ASP A 569 -14.36 15.48 -10.26
CA ASP A 569 -14.20 15.52 -11.72
C ASP A 569 -14.54 14.17 -12.37
N LEU A 570 -14.24 13.05 -11.69
CA LEU A 570 -14.70 11.73 -12.11
C LEU A 570 -16.22 11.59 -11.96
N MET A 571 -16.80 12.07 -10.85
CA MET A 571 -18.25 12.08 -10.65
C MET A 571 -18.97 12.85 -11.76
N ALA A 572 -18.43 13.98 -12.23
CA ALA A 572 -19.01 14.71 -13.35
C ALA A 572 -19.01 13.93 -14.68
N ARG A 573 -18.12 12.93 -14.85
CA ARG A 573 -17.96 12.14 -16.07
C ARG A 573 -18.59 10.74 -16.01
N HIS A 574 -18.87 10.24 -14.81
CA HIS A 574 -19.39 8.89 -14.58
C HIS A 574 -20.64 8.94 -13.70
N ASP A 575 -21.80 8.69 -14.32
CA ASP A 575 -23.11 8.77 -13.64
C ASP A 575 -23.27 7.79 -12.49
N VAL A 576 -22.51 6.68 -12.51
CA VAL A 576 -22.49 5.66 -11.46
C VAL A 576 -21.98 6.19 -10.11
N ILE A 577 -21.24 7.31 -10.09
CA ILE A 577 -20.83 7.93 -8.83
C ILE A 577 -21.98 8.79 -8.31
N GLY A 578 -22.58 8.39 -7.20
CA GLY A 578 -23.69 9.10 -6.54
C GLY A 578 -23.24 10.14 -5.52
N ASP A 579 -22.18 9.84 -4.77
CA ASP A 579 -21.64 10.75 -3.76
C ASP A 579 -20.11 10.61 -3.63
N VAL A 580 -19.45 11.74 -3.34
CA VAL A 580 -18.02 11.82 -3.01
C VAL A 580 -17.89 12.56 -1.68
N ARG A 581 -17.43 11.84 -0.65
CA ARG A 581 -17.29 12.35 0.72
C ARG A 581 -15.92 12.05 1.28
N GLY A 582 -15.40 12.95 2.10
CA GLY A 582 -14.09 12.75 2.72
C GLY A 582 -13.58 13.97 3.47
N ARG A 583 -12.69 13.74 4.43
CA ARG A 583 -11.82 14.74 5.05
C ARG A 583 -10.43 14.14 5.19
N GLY A 584 -9.41 14.94 4.87
CA GLY A 584 -8.03 14.47 4.79
C GLY A 584 -7.91 13.22 3.90
N LEU A 585 -7.25 12.19 4.40
CA LEU A 585 -7.02 10.92 3.69
C LEU A 585 -7.97 9.82 4.16
N PHE A 586 -9.23 10.15 4.43
CA PHE A 586 -10.31 9.22 4.77
C PHE A 586 -11.51 9.53 3.88
N ILE A 587 -11.72 8.72 2.84
CA ILE A 587 -12.55 9.09 1.69
C ILE A 587 -13.46 7.92 1.30
N GLY A 588 -14.72 8.23 1.03
CA GLY A 588 -15.74 7.33 0.50
C GLY A 588 -16.28 7.81 -0.84
N VAL A 589 -16.45 6.89 -1.79
CA VAL A 589 -17.09 7.16 -3.09
C VAL A 589 -18.25 6.18 -3.24
N GLU A 590 -19.47 6.67 -3.15
CA GLU A 590 -20.66 5.81 -3.19
C GLU A 590 -21.15 5.61 -4.62
N LEU A 591 -21.18 4.36 -5.04
CA LEU A 591 -21.64 3.98 -6.36
C LEU A 591 -23.12 3.60 -6.34
N VAL A 592 -23.89 4.16 -7.27
CA VAL A 592 -25.34 3.96 -7.40
C VAL A 592 -25.71 3.69 -8.85
N THR A 593 -26.79 2.94 -9.07
CA THR A 593 -27.32 2.67 -10.42
C THR A 593 -28.05 3.89 -10.99
N ASP A 594 -28.64 4.71 -10.11
CA ASP A 594 -29.28 5.98 -10.44
C ASP A 594 -29.12 6.99 -9.29
N ARG A 595 -28.86 8.26 -9.63
CA ARG A 595 -28.60 9.33 -8.65
C ARG A 595 -29.84 9.81 -7.93
N GLN A 596 -31.04 9.64 -8.51
CA GLN A 596 -32.28 10.07 -7.88
C GLN A 596 -32.77 9.03 -6.87
N SER A 597 -32.83 7.76 -7.28
CA SER A 597 -33.21 6.64 -6.42
C SER A 597 -32.13 6.31 -5.38
N ARG A 598 -30.86 6.60 -5.70
CA ARG A 598 -29.66 6.26 -4.91
C ARG A 598 -29.57 4.75 -4.66
N GLU A 599 -30.10 3.94 -5.57
CA GLU A 599 -30.04 2.48 -5.47
C GLU A 599 -28.56 2.02 -5.54
N PRO A 600 -28.07 1.19 -4.59
CA PRO A 600 -26.67 0.76 -4.54
C PRO A 600 -26.19 0.00 -5.79
N ALA A 601 -25.03 0.37 -6.34
CA ALA A 601 -24.38 -0.36 -7.44
C ALA A 601 -23.32 -1.35 -6.94
N THR A 602 -23.72 -2.31 -6.11
CA THR A 602 -22.82 -3.27 -5.43
C THR A 602 -21.92 -4.05 -6.40
N THR A 603 -22.49 -4.61 -7.46
CA THR A 603 -21.72 -5.40 -8.45
C THR A 603 -20.67 -4.54 -9.15
N VAL A 604 -21.04 -3.31 -9.54
CA VAL A 604 -20.13 -2.37 -10.20
C VAL A 604 -19.01 -1.97 -9.25
N ALA A 605 -19.30 -1.69 -7.97
CA ALA A 605 -18.28 -1.39 -6.98
C ALA A 605 -17.26 -2.54 -6.85
N ALA A 606 -17.72 -3.78 -6.77
CA ALA A 606 -16.83 -4.95 -6.71
C ALA A 606 -15.96 -5.07 -7.98
N GLU A 607 -16.50 -4.80 -9.15
CA GLU A 607 -15.76 -4.84 -10.42
C GLU A 607 -14.71 -3.72 -10.52
N VAL A 608 -15.07 -2.49 -10.15
CA VAL A 608 -14.15 -1.35 -10.09
C VAL A 608 -12.99 -1.61 -9.15
N VAL A 609 -13.24 -2.17 -7.96
CA VAL A 609 -12.17 -2.50 -6.99
C VAL A 609 -11.21 -3.55 -7.53
N ASN A 610 -11.72 -4.63 -8.15
CA ASN A 610 -10.87 -5.66 -8.73
C ASN A 610 -10.08 -5.11 -9.95
N ARG A 611 -10.70 -4.23 -10.74
CA ARG A 611 -10.02 -3.59 -11.86
C ARG A 611 -8.92 -2.64 -11.41
N CYS A 612 -9.13 -1.85 -10.35
CA CYS A 612 -8.07 -1.02 -9.75
C CYS A 612 -6.89 -1.89 -9.28
N ARG A 613 -7.16 -3.03 -8.64
CA ARG A 613 -6.13 -4.00 -8.23
C ARG A 613 -5.33 -4.50 -9.42
N ASP A 614 -6.00 -4.89 -10.51
CA ASP A 614 -5.34 -5.36 -11.72
C ASP A 614 -4.48 -4.29 -12.39
N LEU A 615 -4.85 -3.01 -12.23
CA LEU A 615 -4.09 -1.83 -12.68
C LEU A 615 -3.03 -1.34 -11.68
N GLY A 616 -2.86 -2.02 -10.53
CA GLY A 616 -1.80 -1.73 -9.57
C GLY A 616 -2.16 -0.69 -8.50
N VAL A 617 -3.44 -0.52 -8.15
CA VAL A 617 -3.92 0.32 -7.05
C VAL A 617 -4.86 -0.47 -6.14
N LEU A 618 -4.58 -0.51 -4.84
CA LEU A 618 -5.33 -1.28 -3.85
C LEU A 618 -6.31 -0.39 -3.09
N LEU A 619 -7.60 -0.71 -3.18
CA LEU A 619 -8.69 -0.09 -2.43
C LEU A 619 -9.74 -1.15 -2.11
N GLY A 620 -10.77 -0.81 -1.32
CA GLY A 620 -11.80 -1.76 -0.91
C GLY A 620 -13.21 -1.20 -1.06
N THR A 621 -14.19 -1.99 -0.64
CA THR A 621 -15.57 -1.55 -0.44
C THR A 621 -15.94 -1.58 1.03
N ASP A 622 -16.92 -0.76 1.42
CA ASP A 622 -17.57 -0.75 2.73
C ASP A 622 -19.04 -0.32 2.55
N GLY A 623 -19.77 -0.19 3.66
CA GLY A 623 -21.17 0.22 3.69
C GLY A 623 -22.15 -0.96 3.79
N PRO A 624 -23.42 -0.72 4.12
CA PRO A 624 -24.42 -1.79 4.26
C PRO A 624 -24.69 -2.62 2.99
N HIS A 625 -24.28 -2.09 1.83
CA HIS A 625 -24.50 -2.70 0.53
C HIS A 625 -23.20 -2.92 -0.25
N ASP A 626 -22.04 -2.80 0.40
CA ASP A 626 -20.72 -2.97 -0.23
C ASP A 626 -20.51 -2.13 -1.52
N ASN A 627 -21.17 -0.98 -1.61
CA ASN A 627 -21.16 -0.10 -2.80
C ASN A 627 -20.36 1.19 -2.61
N VAL A 628 -19.71 1.38 -1.46
CA VAL A 628 -18.87 2.55 -1.18
C VAL A 628 -17.41 2.17 -1.36
N LEU A 629 -16.75 2.75 -2.37
CA LEU A 629 -15.29 2.61 -2.51
C LEU A 629 -14.61 3.30 -1.35
N LYS A 630 -13.71 2.60 -0.68
CA LYS A 630 -12.98 3.04 0.50
C LYS A 630 -11.54 3.37 0.14
N ILE A 631 -11.18 4.64 0.32
CA ILE A 631 -9.86 5.19 0.00
C ILE A 631 -9.26 5.81 1.26
N ARG A 632 -8.15 5.24 1.72
CA ARG A 632 -7.47 5.62 2.94
C ARG A 632 -6.01 5.16 2.95
N PRO A 633 -5.15 5.76 2.11
CA PRO A 633 -3.73 5.41 1.98
C PRO A 633 -2.92 5.69 3.27
N PRO A 634 -1.66 5.25 3.36
CA PRO A 634 -0.69 5.83 4.30
C PRO A 634 -0.64 7.36 4.18
N MET A 635 -0.31 8.05 5.28
CA MET A 635 -0.31 9.53 5.35
C MET A 635 0.83 10.17 4.53
N THR A 636 1.77 9.37 4.05
CA THR A 636 2.96 9.76 3.26
C THR A 636 2.69 9.88 1.76
N VAL A 637 1.48 9.54 1.30
CA VAL A 637 1.00 9.79 -0.07
C VAL A 637 1.35 11.20 -0.56
N ASP A 638 1.68 11.33 -1.85
CA ASP A 638 2.06 12.59 -2.47
C ASP A 638 1.25 12.86 -3.75
N ALA A 639 1.54 13.97 -4.44
CA ALA A 639 0.79 14.37 -5.63
C ALA A 639 0.92 13.36 -6.79
N THR A 640 2.04 12.66 -6.91
CA THR A 640 2.26 11.64 -7.95
C THR A 640 1.42 10.40 -7.68
N HIS A 641 1.35 9.98 -6.41
CA HIS A 641 0.49 8.89 -5.95
C HIS A 641 -0.99 9.23 -6.12
N VAL A 642 -1.40 10.47 -5.81
CA VAL A 642 -2.78 10.95 -6.01
C VAL A 642 -3.18 10.90 -7.48
N ARG A 643 -2.32 11.40 -8.39
CA ARG A 643 -2.57 11.33 -9.83
C ARG A 643 -2.77 9.88 -10.28
N LEU A 644 -1.88 8.98 -9.84
CA LEU A 644 -1.94 7.57 -10.20
C LEU A 644 -3.21 6.88 -9.72
N LEU A 645 -3.68 7.18 -8.51
CA LEU A 645 -4.96 6.73 -7.98
C LEU A 645 -6.12 7.19 -8.88
N LEU A 646 -6.17 8.49 -9.21
CA LEU A 646 -7.27 9.08 -9.99
C LEU A 646 -7.30 8.57 -11.44
N ASP A 647 -6.13 8.46 -12.09
CA ASP A 647 -6.01 7.93 -13.44
C ASP A 647 -6.45 6.45 -13.49
N THR A 648 -6.01 5.66 -12.51
CA THR A 648 -6.38 4.24 -12.39
C THR A 648 -7.87 4.06 -12.13
N LEU A 649 -8.44 4.85 -11.22
CA LEU A 649 -9.86 4.78 -10.90
C LEU A 649 -10.72 5.22 -12.10
N GLY A 650 -10.30 6.27 -12.81
CA GLY A 650 -10.97 6.69 -14.05
C GLY A 650 -10.94 5.61 -15.13
N ALA A 651 -9.79 4.95 -15.34
CA ALA A 651 -9.69 3.83 -16.26
C ALA A 651 -10.54 2.62 -15.83
N ALA A 652 -10.63 2.35 -14.52
CA ALA A 652 -11.46 1.28 -13.99
C ALA A 652 -12.95 1.56 -14.21
N LEU A 653 -13.43 2.76 -13.87
CA LEU A 653 -14.80 3.19 -14.06
C LEU A 653 -15.21 3.16 -15.54
N ALA A 654 -14.35 3.61 -16.44
CA ALA A 654 -14.59 3.59 -17.89
C ALA A 654 -14.67 2.17 -18.49
N SER A 655 -14.12 1.15 -17.79
CA SER A 655 -14.12 -0.24 -18.28
C SER A 655 -15.29 -1.09 -17.76
N VAL A 656 -16.05 -0.58 -16.78
CA VAL A 656 -17.16 -1.28 -16.13
C VAL A 656 -18.51 -0.60 -16.42
N GLY A 657 -18.48 0.67 -16.82
CA GLY A 657 -19.66 1.49 -17.13
C GLY A 657 -20.09 1.48 -18.59
#